data_AF-A0A523UMX5-F1
#
_entry.id   AF-A0A523UMX5-F1
#
_cell.length_a   1.000
_cell.length_b   1.000
_cell.length_c   1.000
_cell.angle_alpha   90.00
_cell.angle_beta   90.00
_cell.angle_gamma   90.00
#
_symmetry.space_group_name_H-M   'P 1'
#
loop_
_entity.id
_entity.type
_entity.pdbx_description
1 polymer ?
#
loop_
_entity_poly.entity_id
_entity_poly.type
_entity_poly.pdbx_seq_one_letter_code
_entity_poly.pdbx_strand_id
1 'polypeptide(L)'
;MAFFSIIEGRKLLAVILCIGFFLLLIQPFSLAEFNKVELHWRVIETPHFLIHYHEGEEVFAQESARIAEEVYPSITSDLGYFPIPKIPIIIENISDITGGYTSLLVGKIVIQAQSDPARTSGTLSWPREVIAHELTHLVMIAALGESILPLRRIMGSLVLPMWFIEGLAQFEAEEWHSLKEMQVGQASREGKVLSEGALGAFYFFDGSGRTAGYYQSDSFVRYIFQTYGRDKIAGILSHLRRQPIFQLVGEVSLVSGEGLLYPGPRFLSFNEALVEVIGKDSSTLYAEWRNWIEEKYSSQRESEDLFFLSEKLLVSWGKRSQHPVFSPRRDRIAFVSNQGYDYAIFDLYLMDLKTRKMKKLDRMVDPYFSFSPEGDKIIYAKTRLYPSSRAFLTDLYEVDVESGRMRRLTFGLRASEPSFSPDGKRALLVKNEGGNSNLFLLNMSTGEVLPLTQDKDGLTQNFSPSFSPEGDRIVFISSRRGQRDIYLLDLEAQKIISLTSDEADDRSPVFSPDGKRVYFISNREDGIFNLFSLDPEEGEAIRQHTRVDSGVFEPNISPDGERILVSAYKDGKFSLYLLSLEDLIEVKLSNHNGGRAQSLEVEYRDEEDARKIYPSFSYRPSLKLHYILPWFSFGPEGSFFSLEGYASDYLERHNLYFSTLLGEDIQYDLSYLNRAFQPTLWGNLYKVRGYRIFRNILYPTEVEGAEVGLAYYLTDKQGIGIDFSTRLLDTYLVSSSGGLDWWRGRVSSLAAVWVFSDMLPVADPELHPRGKMLRLGVEYSSKALGSDLEYTAYEGEFRGYGKIGGGGSLALRILAKKIENKQDFPKILLSLGSDPYFLGWDSLRGYPRDWGVVGENLLLSSLEYRFLLMRRMGGFPAFYLDRLGGVLFFDMGDAFSDGEKLELKSDLGLEMRLRTLLFGKSSLTLRLGIAWPLDEEEREGRVFFVVGEAF
;
A
#
# COMPACT_ATOMS: atom_id res chain seq x y z
N MET A 1 1.01 39.99 -26.08
CA MET A 1 -0.45 39.97 -26.37
C MET A 1 -0.76 39.44 -27.79
N ALA A 2 -0.11 38.36 -28.24
CA ALA A 2 -0.42 37.71 -29.53
C ALA A 2 -0.12 36.20 -29.53
N PHE A 3 -0.30 35.53 -28.38
CA PHE A 3 -0.07 34.07 -28.23
C PHE A 3 -1.25 33.33 -27.58
N PHE A 4 -2.40 34.00 -27.41
CA PHE A 4 -3.55 33.50 -26.66
C PHE A 4 -4.86 33.42 -27.48
N SER A 5 -4.81 33.36 -28.81
CA SER A 5 -6.05 33.34 -29.63
C SER A 5 -6.40 32.02 -30.30
N ILE A 6 -5.72 30.89 -30.04
CA ILE A 6 -6.08 29.59 -30.66
C ILE A 6 -5.93 28.42 -29.68
N ILE A 7 -6.54 28.48 -28.50
CA ILE A 7 -6.94 27.26 -27.77
C ILE A 7 -8.28 27.56 -27.12
N GLU A 8 -9.37 27.15 -27.75
CA GLU A 8 -10.68 27.12 -27.10
C GLU A 8 -10.59 26.28 -25.82
N GLY A 9 -10.97 26.87 -24.68
CA GLY A 9 -10.78 26.33 -23.33
C GLY A 9 -11.39 24.95 -23.04
N ARG A 10 -12.07 24.32 -24.01
CA ARG A 10 -12.55 22.93 -23.93
C ARG A 10 -11.53 21.89 -24.39
N LYS A 11 -10.55 22.27 -25.21
CA LYS A 11 -9.50 21.36 -25.72
C LYS A 11 -8.38 21.13 -24.70
N LEU A 12 -8.08 22.10 -23.85
CA LEU A 12 -7.05 21.98 -22.80
C LEU A 12 -7.41 20.91 -21.76
N LEU A 13 -8.69 20.81 -21.38
CA LEU A 13 -9.16 19.79 -20.43
C LEU A 13 -9.13 18.37 -21.04
N ALA A 14 -9.45 18.24 -22.33
CA ALA A 14 -9.36 16.97 -23.06
C ALA A 14 -7.90 16.52 -23.23
N VAL A 15 -6.98 17.44 -23.50
CA VAL A 15 -5.54 17.17 -23.58
C VAL A 15 -4.97 16.79 -22.21
N ILE A 16 -5.39 17.47 -21.13
CA ILE A 16 -4.99 17.12 -19.75
C ILE A 16 -5.54 15.74 -19.34
N LEU A 17 -6.77 15.39 -19.73
CA LEU A 17 -7.35 14.06 -19.53
C LEU A 17 -6.64 12.97 -20.35
N CYS A 18 -6.17 13.29 -21.56
CA CYS A 18 -5.39 12.37 -22.40
C CYS A 18 -3.96 12.15 -21.86
N ILE A 19 -3.31 13.20 -21.34
CA ILE A 19 -1.96 13.12 -20.75
C ILE A 19 -2.00 12.36 -19.41
N GLY A 20 -3.06 12.55 -18.61
CA GLY A 20 -3.28 11.78 -17.37
C GLY A 20 -3.52 10.29 -17.63
N PHE A 21 -4.09 9.92 -18.78
CA PHE A 21 -4.31 8.53 -19.19
C PHE A 21 -2.99 7.81 -19.54
N PHE A 22 -2.00 8.55 -20.07
CA PHE A 22 -0.73 7.98 -20.54
C PHE A 22 0.30 7.78 -19.42
N LEU A 23 0.35 8.68 -18.43
CA LEU A 23 1.21 8.52 -17.24
C LEU A 23 0.78 7.35 -16.34
N LEU A 24 -0.44 6.81 -16.52
CA LEU A 24 -0.96 5.66 -15.77
C LEU A 24 -0.47 4.30 -16.30
N LEU A 25 0.08 4.24 -17.51
CA LEU A 25 0.34 2.97 -18.21
C LEU A 25 1.83 2.67 -18.44
N ILE A 26 2.72 3.64 -18.22
CA ILE A 26 4.16 3.48 -18.44
C ILE A 26 4.88 3.58 -17.10
N GLN A 27 4.88 2.50 -16.34
CA GLN A 27 5.94 2.23 -15.37
C GLN A 27 6.78 1.08 -15.95
N PRO A 28 7.90 1.38 -16.62
CA PRO A 28 8.87 0.36 -16.97
C PRO A 28 9.52 -0.11 -15.68
N PHE A 29 9.37 -1.39 -15.39
CA PHE A 29 10.05 -2.12 -14.32
C PHE A 29 9.82 -1.60 -12.90
N SER A 30 8.74 -2.08 -12.28
CA SER A 30 8.88 -2.57 -10.90
C SER A 30 9.85 -3.75 -10.93
N LEU A 31 11.12 -3.41 -10.81
CA LEU A 31 12.23 -4.30 -10.50
C LEU A 31 12.02 -4.95 -9.09
N ALA A 32 11.06 -4.48 -8.30
CA ALA A 32 10.92 -4.77 -6.88
C ALA A 32 10.04 -5.99 -6.53
N GLU A 33 10.21 -7.12 -7.23
CA GLU A 33 9.67 -8.40 -6.74
C GLU A 33 10.78 -9.45 -6.61
N PHE A 34 10.91 -10.00 -5.41
CA PHE A 34 11.84 -11.09 -5.17
C PHE A 34 11.31 -12.38 -5.79
N ASN A 35 11.87 -12.76 -6.94
CA ASN A 35 11.49 -14.01 -7.59
C ASN A 35 11.90 -15.23 -6.75
N LYS A 36 10.93 -16.02 -6.31
CA LYS A 36 11.16 -17.31 -5.63
C LYS A 36 11.15 -18.45 -6.64
N VAL A 37 12.34 -18.79 -7.12
CA VAL A 37 12.56 -19.79 -8.18
C VAL A 37 12.63 -21.20 -7.63
N GLU A 38 12.94 -21.32 -6.34
CA GLU A 38 12.98 -22.55 -5.57
C GLU A 38 11.60 -23.16 -5.32
N LEU A 39 10.52 -22.36 -5.40
CA LEU A 39 9.16 -22.82 -5.12
C LEU A 39 8.56 -23.63 -6.27
N HIS A 40 7.99 -24.78 -5.91
CA HIS A 40 7.28 -25.72 -6.76
C HIS A 40 5.76 -25.46 -6.72
N TRP A 41 5.28 -24.80 -7.77
CA TRP A 41 3.88 -24.42 -7.86
C TRP A 41 2.98 -25.54 -8.37
N ARG A 42 1.78 -25.58 -7.80
CA ARG A 42 0.67 -26.48 -8.13
C ARG A 42 -0.60 -25.67 -8.32
N VAL A 43 -1.61 -26.28 -8.92
CA VAL A 43 -2.90 -25.67 -9.22
C VAL A 43 -4.03 -26.61 -8.82
N ILE A 44 -4.92 -26.15 -7.95
CA ILE A 44 -6.21 -26.78 -7.70
C ILE A 44 -7.22 -26.24 -8.71
N GLU A 45 -7.95 -27.13 -9.36
CA GLU A 45 -8.99 -26.75 -10.32
C GLU A 45 -10.38 -27.02 -9.75
N THR A 46 -11.22 -25.99 -9.71
CA THR A 46 -12.62 -26.06 -9.28
C THR A 46 -13.54 -25.69 -10.46
N PRO A 47 -14.88 -25.73 -10.33
CA PRO A 47 -15.80 -25.23 -11.36
C PRO A 47 -15.51 -23.80 -11.83
N HIS A 48 -15.25 -22.86 -10.91
CA HIS A 48 -15.10 -21.43 -11.22
C HIS A 48 -13.68 -20.89 -11.01
N PHE A 49 -12.76 -21.63 -10.37
CA PHE A 49 -11.46 -21.11 -9.96
C PHE A 49 -10.28 -22.00 -10.37
N LEU A 50 -9.11 -21.36 -10.43
CA LEU A 50 -7.79 -21.98 -10.48
C LEU A 50 -6.98 -21.48 -9.28
N ILE A 51 -6.78 -22.31 -8.26
CA ILE A 51 -6.03 -21.92 -7.06
C ILE A 51 -4.58 -22.33 -7.22
N HIS A 52 -3.70 -21.36 -7.46
CA HIS A 52 -2.26 -21.53 -7.57
C HIS A 52 -1.62 -21.44 -6.18
N TYR A 53 -0.81 -22.44 -5.81
CA TYR A 53 -0.16 -22.50 -4.51
C TYR A 53 1.21 -23.17 -4.63
N HIS A 54 2.11 -22.91 -3.68
CA HIS A 54 3.42 -23.58 -3.60
C HIS A 54 3.42 -24.69 -2.53
N GLU A 55 4.50 -25.46 -2.46
CA GLU A 55 4.67 -26.50 -1.45
C GLU A 55 4.46 -25.98 -0.02
N GLY A 56 3.84 -26.80 0.84
CA GLY A 56 3.48 -26.43 2.21
C GLY A 56 2.11 -25.80 2.38
N GLU A 57 1.51 -25.25 1.30
CA GLU A 57 0.26 -24.48 1.37
C GLU A 57 -1.00 -25.26 0.95
N GLU A 58 -0.90 -26.58 0.76
CA GLU A 58 -1.98 -27.38 0.19
C GLU A 58 -3.27 -27.34 1.02
N VAL A 59 -3.15 -27.41 2.35
CA VAL A 59 -4.32 -27.39 3.25
C VAL A 59 -5.06 -26.05 3.12
N PHE A 60 -4.31 -24.94 3.22
CA PHE A 60 -4.87 -23.61 3.06
C PHE A 60 -5.43 -23.36 1.65
N ALA A 61 -4.80 -23.93 0.61
CA ALA A 61 -5.27 -23.84 -0.77
C ALA A 61 -6.59 -24.58 -0.99
N GLN A 62 -6.75 -25.77 -0.40
CA GLN A 62 -8.01 -26.52 -0.44
C GLN A 62 -9.12 -25.79 0.31
N GLU A 63 -8.78 -25.13 1.42
CA GLU A 63 -9.74 -24.30 2.16
C GLU A 63 -10.15 -23.06 1.36
N SER A 64 -9.18 -22.35 0.79
CA SER A 64 -9.42 -21.19 -0.08
C SER A 64 -10.28 -21.58 -1.29
N ALA A 65 -10.05 -22.75 -1.90
CA ALA A 65 -10.88 -23.28 -2.98
C ALA A 65 -12.34 -23.49 -2.56
N ARG A 66 -12.56 -24.01 -1.35
CA ARG A 66 -13.91 -24.24 -0.79
C ARG A 66 -14.62 -22.94 -0.49
N ILE A 67 -13.93 -22.02 0.19
CA ILE A 67 -14.44 -20.68 0.49
C ILE A 67 -14.79 -19.92 -0.78
N ALA A 68 -13.92 -19.93 -1.80
CA ALA A 68 -14.17 -19.24 -3.06
C ALA A 68 -15.44 -19.76 -3.77
N GLU A 69 -15.64 -21.08 -3.80
CA GLU A 69 -16.85 -21.71 -4.35
C GLU A 69 -18.10 -21.47 -3.48
N GLU A 70 -17.95 -21.32 -2.16
CA GLU A 70 -19.05 -20.96 -1.25
C GLU A 70 -19.58 -19.56 -1.52
N VAL A 71 -18.68 -18.56 -1.64
CA VAL A 71 -19.08 -17.15 -1.76
C VAL A 71 -19.47 -16.74 -3.19
N TYR A 72 -18.99 -17.47 -4.20
CA TYR A 72 -19.18 -17.13 -5.63
C TYR A 72 -20.66 -16.93 -6.02
N PRO A 73 -21.63 -17.82 -5.68
CA PRO A 73 -23.01 -17.64 -6.09
C PRO A 73 -23.69 -16.40 -5.50
N SER A 74 -23.35 -16.03 -4.26
CA SER A 74 -23.90 -14.84 -3.60
C SER A 74 -23.42 -13.57 -4.30
N ILE A 75 -22.10 -13.44 -4.45
CA ILE A 75 -21.47 -12.25 -5.05
C ILE A 75 -21.91 -12.08 -6.51
N THR A 76 -21.87 -13.15 -7.31
CA THR A 76 -22.28 -13.07 -8.73
C THR A 76 -23.77 -12.76 -8.90
N SER A 77 -24.62 -13.22 -7.99
CA SER A 77 -26.04 -12.87 -7.95
C SER A 77 -26.26 -11.40 -7.62
N ASP A 78 -25.64 -10.88 -6.56
CA ASP A 78 -25.82 -9.50 -6.11
C ASP A 78 -25.25 -8.48 -7.10
N LEU A 79 -24.16 -8.83 -7.77
CA LEU A 79 -23.56 -8.01 -8.84
C LEU A 79 -24.21 -8.24 -10.22
N GLY A 80 -25.05 -9.27 -10.37
CA GLY A 80 -25.78 -9.58 -11.61
C GLY A 80 -24.88 -10.02 -12.76
N TYR A 81 -23.73 -10.63 -12.47
CA TYR A 81 -22.78 -11.08 -13.48
C TYR A 81 -22.00 -12.33 -13.06
N PHE A 82 -21.88 -13.27 -13.99
CA PHE A 82 -21.14 -14.51 -13.83
C PHE A 82 -19.91 -14.46 -14.76
N PRO A 83 -18.70 -14.34 -14.20
CA PRO A 83 -17.48 -14.33 -15.01
C PRO A 83 -17.37 -15.56 -15.90
N ILE A 84 -16.96 -15.35 -17.16
CA ILE A 84 -16.87 -16.43 -18.17
C ILE A 84 -15.63 -17.32 -17.93
N PRO A 85 -14.40 -16.78 -17.78
CA PRO A 85 -13.22 -17.59 -17.52
C PRO A 85 -13.17 -18.02 -16.05
N LYS A 86 -12.47 -19.12 -15.79
CA LYS A 86 -12.09 -19.48 -14.41
C LYS A 86 -11.17 -18.41 -13.84
N ILE A 87 -11.42 -18.06 -12.59
CA ILE A 87 -10.73 -17.00 -11.86
C ILE A 87 -9.47 -17.57 -11.20
N PRO A 88 -8.27 -17.09 -11.56
CA PRO A 88 -7.04 -17.48 -10.90
C PRO A 88 -6.92 -16.79 -9.52
N ILE A 89 -6.69 -17.59 -8.48
CA ILE A 89 -6.35 -17.15 -7.12
C ILE A 89 -4.93 -17.65 -6.82
N ILE A 90 -4.01 -16.75 -6.47
CA ILE A 90 -2.61 -17.07 -6.16
C ILE A 90 -2.43 -16.96 -4.66
N ILE A 91 -1.97 -18.04 -4.03
CA ILE A 91 -1.65 -18.10 -2.60
C ILE A 91 -0.15 -17.90 -2.43
N GLU A 92 0.22 -16.87 -1.68
CA GLU A 92 1.60 -16.55 -1.35
C GLU A 92 1.84 -16.66 0.15
N ASN A 93 2.87 -17.41 0.56
CA ASN A 93 3.30 -17.47 1.96
C ASN A 93 4.81 -17.26 2.13
N ILE A 94 5.34 -16.23 1.46
CA ILE A 94 6.78 -15.99 1.38
C ILE A 94 7.23 -15.00 2.46
N SER A 95 6.51 -13.91 2.64
CA SER A 95 6.81 -12.84 3.59
C SER A 95 5.73 -12.75 4.67
N ASP A 96 6.06 -12.10 5.78
CA ASP A 96 5.15 -11.81 6.88
C ASP A 96 4.29 -10.58 6.56
N ILE A 97 3.46 -10.73 5.54
CA ILE A 97 2.53 -9.72 5.00
C ILE A 97 1.14 -10.33 5.04
N THR A 98 0.13 -9.52 5.36
CA THR A 98 -1.26 -9.96 5.50
C THR A 98 -2.17 -9.30 4.47
N GLY A 99 -3.29 -9.96 4.13
CA GLY A 99 -4.31 -9.44 3.23
C GLY A 99 -4.27 -10.03 1.81
N GLY A 100 -4.91 -9.34 0.87
CA GLY A 100 -4.99 -9.75 -0.53
C GLY A 100 -5.10 -8.54 -1.45
N TYR A 101 -5.03 -8.79 -2.76
CA TYR A 101 -5.34 -7.79 -3.78
C TYR A 101 -5.82 -8.42 -5.08
N THR A 102 -6.61 -7.67 -5.84
CA THR A 102 -7.08 -8.06 -7.17
C THR A 102 -6.38 -7.24 -8.26
N SER A 103 -5.74 -7.92 -9.20
CA SER A 103 -5.23 -7.29 -10.42
C SER A 103 -6.35 -7.20 -11.46
N LEU A 104 -6.91 -5.99 -11.62
CA LEU A 104 -8.11 -5.76 -12.43
C LEU A 104 -7.91 -5.97 -13.95
N LEU A 105 -6.71 -5.70 -14.46
CA LEU A 105 -6.39 -5.85 -15.89
C LEU A 105 -6.01 -7.30 -16.25
N VAL A 106 -5.23 -7.95 -15.39
CA VAL A 106 -4.82 -9.37 -15.52
C VAL A 106 -5.97 -10.32 -15.18
N GLY A 107 -6.90 -9.89 -14.31
CA GLY A 107 -8.03 -10.69 -13.86
C GLY A 107 -7.61 -11.80 -12.91
N LYS A 108 -6.76 -11.49 -11.93
CA LYS A 108 -6.30 -12.43 -10.89
C LYS A 108 -6.47 -11.88 -9.48
N ILE A 109 -6.65 -12.78 -8.52
CA ILE A 109 -6.67 -12.49 -7.08
C ILE A 109 -5.38 -13.04 -6.47
N VAL A 110 -4.74 -12.30 -5.59
CA VAL A 110 -3.59 -12.74 -4.80
C VAL A 110 -3.95 -12.67 -3.32
N ILE A 111 -3.69 -13.75 -2.59
CA ILE A 111 -3.97 -13.90 -1.16
C ILE A 111 -2.65 -14.20 -0.46
N GLN A 112 -2.28 -13.37 0.53
CA GLN A 112 -1.21 -13.70 1.44
C GLN A 112 -1.74 -14.69 2.48
N ALA A 113 -1.09 -15.86 2.62
CA ALA A 113 -1.51 -16.93 3.53
C ALA A 113 -1.17 -16.63 5.01
N GLN A 114 -1.45 -15.39 5.41
CA GLN A 114 -1.26 -14.88 6.76
C GLN A 114 -2.32 -13.83 7.08
N SER A 115 -2.62 -13.73 8.37
CA SER A 115 -3.50 -12.69 8.89
C SER A 115 -2.93 -12.11 10.18
N ASP A 116 -3.32 -10.87 10.47
CA ASP A 116 -3.12 -10.21 11.76
C ASP A 116 -4.48 -10.24 12.48
N PRO A 117 -4.77 -11.31 13.25
CA PRO A 117 -6.10 -11.53 13.81
C PRO A 117 -6.47 -10.50 14.89
N ALA A 118 -5.53 -9.69 15.36
CA ALA A 118 -5.83 -8.65 16.35
C ALA A 118 -6.50 -7.41 15.73
N ARG A 119 -6.45 -7.25 14.39
CA ARG A 119 -6.97 -6.07 13.69
C ARG A 119 -8.36 -6.23 13.08
N THR A 120 -8.86 -7.45 12.93
CA THR A 120 -10.19 -7.74 12.36
C THR A 120 -11.25 -7.87 13.45
N SER A 121 -12.53 -7.87 13.10
CA SER A 121 -13.70 -8.11 13.98
C SER A 121 -14.82 -8.76 13.18
N GLY A 122 -15.74 -9.46 13.84
CA GLY A 122 -16.78 -10.26 13.18
C GLY A 122 -16.64 -11.75 13.49
N THR A 123 -17.58 -12.52 12.97
CA THR A 123 -17.71 -13.97 13.23
C THR A 123 -17.15 -14.83 12.09
N LEU A 124 -16.79 -14.21 10.96
CA LEU A 124 -16.32 -14.89 9.77
C LEU A 124 -14.82 -15.18 9.86
N SER A 125 -14.39 -16.30 9.28
CA SER A 125 -12.96 -16.59 9.16
C SER A 125 -12.28 -15.56 8.24
N TRP A 126 -11.08 -15.11 8.60
CA TRP A 126 -10.34 -14.11 7.82
C TRP A 126 -10.15 -14.47 6.33
N PRO A 127 -9.94 -15.74 5.89
CA PRO A 127 -9.78 -16.01 4.46
C PRO A 127 -11.09 -15.82 3.71
N ARG A 128 -12.23 -16.08 4.35
CA ARG A 128 -13.55 -15.81 3.78
C ARG A 128 -13.77 -14.34 3.54
N GLU A 129 -13.41 -13.49 4.50
CA GLU A 129 -13.48 -12.03 4.35
C GLU A 129 -12.60 -11.57 3.17
N VAL A 130 -11.32 -11.96 3.15
CA VAL A 130 -10.38 -11.52 2.11
C VAL A 130 -10.79 -12.06 0.73
N ILE A 131 -11.13 -13.35 0.60
CA ILE A 131 -11.52 -13.94 -0.68
C ILE A 131 -12.81 -13.30 -1.20
N ALA A 132 -13.81 -13.07 -0.35
CA ALA A 132 -15.05 -12.39 -0.77
C ALA A 132 -14.81 -10.93 -1.17
N HIS A 133 -13.96 -10.21 -0.43
CA HIS A 133 -13.59 -8.82 -0.74
C HIS A 133 -12.94 -8.73 -2.13
N GLU A 134 -11.92 -9.53 -2.37
CA GLU A 134 -11.19 -9.53 -3.64
C GLU A 134 -12.03 -10.07 -4.81
N LEU A 135 -12.85 -11.10 -4.57
CA LEU A 135 -13.76 -11.63 -5.57
C LEU A 135 -14.79 -10.59 -6.00
N THR A 136 -15.27 -9.76 -5.07
CA THR A 136 -16.22 -8.68 -5.38
C THR A 136 -15.61 -7.66 -6.33
N HIS A 137 -14.35 -7.26 -6.11
CA HIS A 137 -13.63 -6.38 -7.04
C HIS A 137 -13.53 -6.99 -8.45
N LEU A 138 -13.17 -8.26 -8.53
CA LEU A 138 -13.03 -8.96 -9.81
C LEU A 138 -14.37 -9.08 -10.55
N VAL A 139 -15.42 -9.55 -9.86
CA VAL A 139 -16.76 -9.73 -10.45
C VAL A 139 -17.33 -8.38 -10.88
N MET A 140 -17.12 -7.32 -10.09
CA MET A 140 -17.58 -5.96 -10.44
C MET A 140 -16.94 -5.47 -11.73
N ILE A 141 -15.63 -5.64 -11.91
CA ILE A 141 -14.95 -5.24 -13.14
C ILE A 141 -15.35 -6.14 -14.33
N ALA A 142 -15.50 -7.45 -14.10
CA ALA A 142 -16.01 -8.38 -15.10
C ALA A 142 -17.41 -7.98 -15.56
N ALA A 143 -18.28 -7.52 -14.64
CA ALA A 143 -19.62 -7.03 -14.94
C ALA A 143 -19.63 -5.80 -15.86
N LEU A 144 -18.57 -4.99 -15.86
CA LEU A 144 -18.40 -3.89 -16.80
C LEU A 144 -17.98 -4.41 -18.18
N GLY A 145 -17.13 -5.44 -18.25
CA GLY A 145 -16.90 -6.24 -19.45
C GLY A 145 -15.56 -6.97 -19.48
N GLU A 146 -15.50 -8.12 -20.16
CA GLU A 146 -14.33 -9.00 -20.22
C GLU A 146 -13.54 -8.91 -21.55
N SER A 147 -13.74 -7.83 -22.31
CA SER A 147 -13.04 -7.65 -23.59
C SER A 147 -11.52 -7.54 -23.40
N ILE A 148 -10.77 -8.08 -24.37
CA ILE A 148 -9.33 -7.87 -24.51
C ILE A 148 -8.99 -6.41 -24.79
N LEU A 149 -9.95 -5.61 -25.25
CA LEU A 149 -9.86 -4.14 -25.31
C LEU A 149 -10.45 -3.59 -24.00
N PRO A 150 -9.63 -3.30 -22.97
CA PRO A 150 -10.13 -3.07 -21.62
C PRO A 150 -10.67 -1.64 -21.43
N LEU A 151 -10.92 -0.88 -22.50
CA LEU A 151 -11.36 0.53 -22.44
C LEU A 151 -12.56 0.72 -21.51
N ARG A 152 -13.55 -0.18 -21.56
CA ARG A 152 -14.72 -0.11 -20.68
C ARG A 152 -14.35 -0.42 -19.21
N ARG A 153 -13.49 -1.41 -18.98
CA ARG A 153 -13.00 -1.73 -17.62
C ARG A 153 -12.25 -0.55 -17.04
N ILE A 154 -11.31 0.04 -17.80
CA ILE A 154 -10.54 1.21 -17.37
C ILE A 154 -11.45 2.41 -17.09
N MET A 155 -12.33 2.77 -18.03
CA MET A 155 -13.24 3.90 -17.84
C MET A 155 -14.20 3.65 -16.66
N GLY A 156 -14.71 2.44 -16.53
CA GLY A 156 -15.51 1.99 -15.39
C GLY A 156 -14.77 2.12 -14.06
N SER A 157 -13.55 1.60 -14.01
CA SER A 157 -12.61 1.74 -12.90
C SER A 157 -12.20 3.17 -12.63
N LEU A 158 -12.48 4.16 -13.47
CA LEU A 158 -12.29 5.57 -13.15
C LEU A 158 -13.57 6.18 -12.59
N VAL A 159 -14.71 5.99 -13.28
CA VAL A 159 -15.97 6.68 -12.96
C VAL A 159 -16.69 6.15 -11.72
N LEU A 160 -16.50 4.88 -11.35
CA LEU A 160 -17.05 4.33 -10.12
C LEU A 160 -16.37 4.97 -8.90
N PRO A 161 -17.06 5.63 -7.98
CA PRO A 161 -16.40 6.25 -6.82
C PRO A 161 -15.83 5.19 -5.87
N MET A 162 -14.75 5.52 -5.15
CA MET A 162 -14.11 4.58 -4.21
C MET A 162 -15.07 4.05 -3.15
N TRP A 163 -16.01 4.87 -2.67
CA TRP A 163 -17.01 4.41 -1.70
C TRP A 163 -17.90 3.28 -2.24
N PHE A 164 -18.16 3.27 -3.55
CA PHE A 164 -18.96 2.22 -4.16
C PHE A 164 -18.13 0.95 -4.33
N ILE A 165 -16.90 1.10 -4.84
CA ILE A 165 -15.96 -0.01 -5.07
C ILE A 165 -15.63 -0.74 -3.76
N GLU A 166 -15.10 0.00 -2.78
CA GLU A 166 -14.64 -0.57 -1.52
C GLU A 166 -15.79 -0.83 -0.56
N GLY A 167 -16.84 0.00 -0.57
CA GLY A 167 -18.02 -0.22 0.26
C GLY A 167 -18.76 -1.49 -0.11
N LEU A 168 -18.87 -1.80 -1.41
CA LEU A 168 -19.50 -3.04 -1.88
C LEU A 168 -18.63 -4.26 -1.55
N ALA A 169 -17.32 -4.18 -1.81
CA ALA A 169 -16.40 -5.24 -1.43
C ALA A 169 -16.42 -5.52 0.08
N GLN A 170 -16.48 -4.47 0.91
CA GLN A 170 -16.61 -4.63 2.37
C GLN A 170 -17.95 -5.22 2.79
N PHE A 171 -19.05 -4.85 2.13
CA PHE A 171 -20.37 -5.38 2.42
C PHE A 171 -20.47 -6.89 2.11
N GLU A 172 -19.98 -7.31 0.95
CA GLU A 172 -20.00 -8.72 0.53
C GLU A 172 -19.05 -9.59 1.38
N ALA A 173 -17.94 -9.00 1.83
CA ALA A 173 -16.92 -9.68 2.61
C ALA A 173 -17.26 -9.86 4.09
N GLU A 174 -17.86 -8.85 4.70
CA GLU A 174 -17.91 -8.73 6.15
C GLU A 174 -19.30 -8.40 6.68
N GLU A 175 -19.54 -8.79 7.94
CA GLU A 175 -20.71 -8.37 8.69
C GLU A 175 -20.56 -6.94 9.22
N TRP A 176 -21.68 -6.36 9.68
CA TRP A 176 -21.65 -5.10 10.40
C TRP A 176 -21.24 -5.36 11.87
N HIS A 177 -19.93 -5.37 12.12
CA HIS A 177 -19.35 -5.72 13.41
C HIS A 177 -19.06 -4.51 14.31
N SER A 178 -18.69 -4.78 15.57
CA SER A 178 -18.44 -3.79 16.62
C SER A 178 -17.48 -2.65 16.26
N LEU A 179 -16.34 -2.93 15.61
CA LEU A 179 -15.42 -1.86 15.21
C LEU A 179 -16.03 -0.86 14.21
N LYS A 180 -16.93 -1.31 13.30
CA LYS A 180 -17.65 -0.45 12.35
C LYS A 180 -18.69 0.40 13.08
N GLU A 181 -19.49 -0.24 13.93
CA GLU A 181 -20.51 0.44 14.75
C GLU A 181 -19.88 1.56 15.59
N MET A 182 -18.77 1.26 16.25
CA MET A 182 -18.01 2.18 17.09
C MET A 182 -17.46 3.38 16.30
N GLN A 183 -16.74 3.13 15.21
CA GLN A 183 -16.09 4.21 14.45
C GLN A 183 -17.08 5.07 13.66
N VAL A 184 -18.08 4.47 13.02
CA VAL A 184 -19.09 5.21 12.26
C VAL A 184 -20.03 5.95 13.20
N GLY A 185 -20.43 5.33 14.31
CA GLY A 185 -21.23 5.97 15.35
C GLY A 185 -20.54 7.19 15.95
N GLN A 186 -19.27 7.07 16.33
CA GLN A 186 -18.51 8.20 16.85
C GLN A 186 -18.32 9.31 15.80
N ALA A 187 -17.98 8.95 14.56
CA ALA A 187 -17.85 9.93 13.47
C ALA A 187 -19.14 10.71 13.24
N SER A 188 -20.31 10.05 13.35
CA SER A 188 -21.62 10.69 13.31
C SER A 188 -21.83 11.64 14.50
N ARG A 189 -21.65 11.16 15.74
CA ARG A 189 -21.88 11.95 16.96
C ARG A 189 -21.01 13.21 17.03
N GLU A 190 -19.76 13.12 16.58
CA GLU A 190 -18.76 14.21 16.59
C GLU A 190 -18.82 15.12 15.35
N GLY A 191 -19.69 14.85 14.37
CA GLY A 191 -19.76 15.62 13.13
C GLY A 191 -18.51 15.47 12.24
N LYS A 192 -17.84 14.31 12.31
CA LYS A 192 -16.63 13.96 11.56
C LYS A 192 -16.88 12.94 10.44
N VAL A 193 -18.13 12.78 10.01
CA VAL A 193 -18.49 12.01 8.80
C VAL A 193 -17.74 12.59 7.60
N LEU A 194 -17.13 11.71 6.80
CA LEU A 194 -16.37 12.10 5.61
C LEU A 194 -17.31 12.67 4.56
N SER A 195 -16.91 13.76 3.89
CA SER A 195 -17.65 14.29 2.74
C SER A 195 -17.68 13.30 1.58
N GLU A 196 -18.64 13.44 0.67
CA GLU A 196 -18.76 12.60 -0.54
C GLU A 196 -17.42 12.53 -1.31
N GLY A 197 -16.76 13.67 -1.55
CA GLY A 197 -15.46 13.71 -2.20
C GLY A 197 -14.35 13.01 -1.41
N ALA A 198 -14.39 13.07 -0.07
CA ALA A 198 -13.42 12.37 0.77
C ALA A 198 -13.65 10.85 0.76
N LEU A 199 -14.92 10.39 0.76
CA LEU A 199 -15.30 9.00 0.52
C LEU A 199 -14.96 8.54 -0.92
N GLY A 200 -14.87 9.47 -1.86
CA GLY A 200 -14.36 9.22 -3.21
C GLY A 200 -12.84 9.04 -3.29
N ALA A 201 -12.05 9.48 -2.30
CA ALA A 201 -10.59 9.61 -2.40
C ALA A 201 -9.79 9.07 -1.20
N PHE A 202 -10.44 8.38 -0.25
CA PHE A 202 -9.84 8.02 1.05
C PHE A 202 -8.62 7.09 0.97
N TYR A 203 -8.37 6.44 -0.17
CA TYR A 203 -7.19 5.59 -0.36
C TYR A 203 -5.87 6.38 -0.20
N PHE A 204 -5.88 7.68 -0.47
CA PHE A 204 -4.73 8.59 -0.32
C PHE A 204 -4.56 9.17 1.09
N PHE A 205 -5.42 8.79 2.04
CA PHE A 205 -5.36 9.26 3.42
C PHE A 205 -4.39 8.43 4.27
N ASP A 206 -4.13 8.90 5.49
CA ASP A 206 -3.39 8.15 6.50
C ASP A 206 -4.14 6.88 6.91
N GLY A 207 -3.48 5.95 7.61
CA GLY A 207 -4.06 4.65 7.94
C GLY A 207 -5.43 4.73 8.61
N SER A 208 -5.61 5.66 9.56
CA SER A 208 -6.91 5.84 10.24
C SER A 208 -7.96 6.50 9.34
N GLY A 209 -7.58 7.46 8.49
CA GLY A 209 -8.48 8.04 7.50
C GLY A 209 -8.93 7.01 6.45
N ARG A 210 -8.05 6.08 6.08
CA ARG A 210 -8.38 4.99 5.16
C ARG A 210 -9.37 4.01 5.79
N THR A 211 -9.15 3.54 7.02
CA THR A 211 -10.10 2.68 7.76
C THR A 211 -11.46 3.34 7.92
N ALA A 212 -11.51 4.63 8.26
CA ALA A 212 -12.77 5.38 8.33
C ALA A 212 -13.50 5.43 6.98
N GLY A 213 -12.75 5.57 5.88
CA GLY A 213 -13.28 5.49 4.53
C GLY A 213 -13.94 4.15 4.22
N TYR A 214 -13.27 3.03 4.54
CA TYR A 214 -13.83 1.69 4.37
C TYR A 214 -15.14 1.50 5.14
N TYR A 215 -15.16 1.80 6.44
CA TYR A 215 -16.33 1.55 7.29
C TYR A 215 -17.53 2.45 6.96
N GLN A 216 -17.28 3.74 6.63
CA GLN A 216 -18.35 4.63 6.20
C GLN A 216 -18.88 4.28 4.80
N SER A 217 -18.02 3.76 3.92
CA SER A 217 -18.44 3.28 2.59
C SER A 217 -19.30 2.02 2.67
N ASP A 218 -18.93 1.05 3.54
CA ASP A 218 -19.77 -0.12 3.85
C ASP A 218 -21.14 0.32 4.39
N SER A 219 -21.15 1.25 5.36
CA SER A 219 -22.38 1.85 5.90
C SER A 219 -23.27 2.43 4.79
N PHE A 220 -22.67 3.10 3.81
CA PHE A 220 -23.39 3.71 2.70
C PHE A 220 -24.00 2.67 1.77
N VAL A 221 -23.24 1.62 1.41
CA VAL A 221 -23.77 0.52 0.60
C VAL A 221 -24.87 -0.25 1.34
N ARG A 222 -24.74 -0.47 2.65
CA ARG A 222 -25.80 -1.06 3.48
C ARG A 222 -27.07 -0.22 3.46
N TYR A 223 -26.96 1.09 3.57
CA TYR A 223 -28.11 1.98 3.43
C TYR A 223 -28.81 1.83 2.07
N ILE A 224 -28.02 1.74 0.98
CA ILE A 224 -28.57 1.53 -0.37
C ILE A 224 -29.34 0.21 -0.42
N PHE A 225 -28.76 -0.88 0.09
CA PHE A 225 -29.41 -2.18 0.10
C PHE A 225 -30.66 -2.24 0.97
N GLN A 226 -30.63 -1.65 2.16
CA GLN A 226 -31.76 -1.63 3.09
C GLN A 226 -32.92 -0.77 2.56
N THR A 227 -32.60 0.32 1.86
CA THR A 227 -33.61 1.30 1.42
C THR A 227 -34.18 0.97 0.05
N TYR A 228 -33.34 0.51 -0.89
CA TYR A 228 -33.71 0.37 -2.30
C TYR A 228 -33.70 -1.07 -2.82
N GLY A 229 -33.12 -2.02 -2.08
CA GLY A 229 -33.03 -3.43 -2.46
C GLY A 229 -31.70 -3.83 -3.11
N ARG A 230 -31.38 -5.14 -3.03
CA ARG A 230 -30.13 -5.71 -3.57
C ARG A 230 -30.05 -5.67 -5.11
N ASP A 231 -31.19 -5.76 -5.79
CA ASP A 231 -31.28 -5.73 -7.25
C ASP A 231 -30.69 -4.45 -7.89
N LYS A 232 -30.59 -3.36 -7.12
CA LYS A 232 -30.10 -2.07 -7.61
C LYS A 232 -28.63 -2.09 -7.98
N ILE A 233 -27.79 -2.85 -7.28
CA ILE A 233 -26.35 -2.92 -7.62
C ILE A 233 -26.15 -3.61 -8.97
N ALA A 234 -26.77 -4.78 -9.18
CA ALA A 234 -26.83 -5.43 -10.47
C ALA A 234 -27.41 -4.50 -11.57
N GLY A 235 -28.46 -3.74 -11.25
CA GLY A 235 -29.05 -2.74 -12.14
C GLY A 235 -28.04 -1.65 -12.57
N ILE A 236 -27.30 -1.07 -11.63
CA ILE A 236 -26.29 -0.03 -11.87
C ILE A 236 -25.18 -0.57 -12.78
N LEU A 237 -24.60 -1.72 -12.43
CA LEU A 237 -23.53 -2.34 -13.22
C LEU A 237 -24.03 -2.72 -14.62
N SER A 238 -25.23 -3.28 -14.74
CA SER A 238 -25.82 -3.60 -16.04
C SER A 238 -26.15 -2.37 -16.88
N HIS A 239 -26.48 -1.24 -16.26
CA HIS A 239 -26.69 0.01 -16.98
C HIS A 239 -25.35 0.58 -17.48
N LEU A 240 -24.32 0.64 -16.62
CA LEU A 240 -22.95 1.03 -16.99
C LEU A 240 -22.38 0.17 -18.13
N ARG A 241 -22.59 -1.14 -18.10
CA ARG A 241 -22.17 -2.06 -19.18
C ARG A 241 -22.81 -1.71 -20.53
N ARG A 242 -24.05 -1.20 -20.53
CA ARG A 242 -24.82 -0.88 -21.75
C ARG A 242 -24.62 0.56 -22.24
N GLN A 243 -24.23 1.48 -21.37
CA GLN A 243 -23.92 2.86 -21.76
C GLN A 243 -22.78 2.88 -22.80
N PRO A 244 -22.80 3.79 -23.79
CA PRO A 244 -21.63 4.02 -24.64
C PRO A 244 -20.45 4.53 -23.79
N ILE A 245 -19.23 4.05 -24.06
CA ILE A 245 -18.02 4.56 -23.36
C ILE A 245 -17.83 6.05 -23.66
N PHE A 246 -18.11 6.42 -24.91
CA PHE A 246 -18.04 7.77 -25.45
C PHE A 246 -19.15 7.94 -26.49
N GLN A 247 -19.87 9.06 -26.44
CA GLN A 247 -20.89 9.44 -27.42
C GLN A 247 -20.70 10.90 -27.82
N LEU A 248 -20.56 11.13 -29.13
CA LEU A 248 -20.50 12.45 -29.73
C LEU A 248 -21.75 12.66 -30.59
N VAL A 249 -22.49 13.74 -30.34
CA VAL A 249 -23.66 14.13 -31.13
C VAL A 249 -23.33 15.45 -31.84
N GLY A 250 -23.49 15.46 -33.16
CA GLY A 250 -23.33 16.66 -33.97
C GLY A 250 -24.61 16.93 -34.76
N GLU A 251 -25.01 18.19 -34.81
CA GLU A 251 -26.05 18.68 -35.70
C GLU A 251 -25.38 19.48 -36.82
N VAL A 252 -25.73 19.18 -38.08
CA VAL A 252 -25.25 19.94 -39.25
C VAL A 252 -26.46 20.50 -39.98
N SER A 253 -26.56 21.83 -39.99
CA SER A 253 -27.58 22.54 -40.77
C SER A 253 -27.23 22.45 -42.25
N LEU A 254 -28.06 21.72 -43.02
CA LEU A 254 -27.89 21.60 -44.47
C LEU A 254 -28.19 22.92 -45.23
N VAL A 255 -28.77 23.92 -44.55
CA VAL A 255 -29.15 25.22 -45.14
C VAL A 255 -28.09 26.29 -44.87
N SER A 256 -27.54 26.34 -43.65
CA SER A 256 -26.48 27.30 -43.30
C SER A 256 -25.07 26.75 -43.46
N GLY A 257 -24.90 25.43 -43.60
CA GLY A 257 -23.60 24.76 -43.61
C GLY A 257 -22.90 24.75 -42.24
N GLU A 258 -23.57 25.25 -41.20
CA GLU A 258 -23.03 25.31 -39.84
C GLU A 258 -23.23 23.97 -39.13
N GLY A 259 -22.18 23.49 -38.46
CA GLY A 259 -22.22 22.31 -37.62
C GLY A 259 -21.95 22.66 -36.15
N LEU A 260 -22.75 22.12 -35.24
CA LEU A 260 -22.51 22.21 -33.79
C LEU A 260 -22.38 20.82 -33.19
N LEU A 261 -21.36 20.62 -32.35
CA LEU A 261 -21.30 19.48 -31.42
C LEU A 261 -22.17 19.81 -30.22
N TYR A 262 -23.45 19.46 -30.29
CA TYR A 262 -24.41 19.74 -29.23
C TYR A 262 -25.40 18.57 -29.03
N PRO A 263 -25.64 18.14 -27.77
CA PRO A 263 -24.88 18.50 -26.57
C PRO A 263 -23.42 18.02 -26.65
N GLY A 264 -22.56 18.53 -25.76
CA GLY A 264 -21.14 18.12 -25.70
C GLY A 264 -20.95 16.61 -25.52
N PRO A 265 -19.73 16.10 -25.74
CA PRO A 265 -19.45 14.66 -25.65
C PRO A 265 -19.89 14.08 -24.31
N ARG A 266 -20.65 12.98 -24.36
CA ARG A 266 -21.05 12.20 -23.19
C ARG A 266 -20.09 11.04 -23.01
N PHE A 267 -19.73 10.76 -21.76
CA PHE A 267 -18.90 9.63 -21.38
C PHE A 267 -19.70 8.70 -20.47
N LEU A 268 -19.20 7.48 -20.29
CA LEU A 268 -19.67 6.57 -19.25
C LEU A 268 -19.87 7.32 -17.93
N SER A 269 -21.06 7.22 -17.33
CA SER A 269 -21.47 8.05 -16.19
C SER A 269 -22.12 7.21 -15.10
N PHE A 270 -21.46 7.17 -13.93
CA PHE A 270 -22.00 6.52 -12.74
C PHE A 270 -23.28 7.20 -12.24
N ASN A 271 -23.34 8.53 -12.26
CA ASN A 271 -24.53 9.27 -11.84
C ASN A 271 -25.73 9.02 -12.76
N GLU A 272 -25.50 8.87 -14.06
CA GLU A 272 -26.58 8.50 -14.99
C GLU A 272 -27.12 7.10 -14.66
N ALA A 273 -26.23 6.14 -14.38
CA ALA A 273 -26.65 4.80 -13.95
C ALA A 273 -27.43 4.82 -12.62
N LEU A 274 -27.00 5.62 -11.65
CA LEU A 274 -27.72 5.80 -10.38
C LEU A 274 -29.10 6.42 -10.58
N VAL A 275 -29.22 7.48 -11.39
CA VAL A 275 -30.50 8.14 -11.66
C VAL A 275 -31.47 7.19 -12.36
N GLU A 276 -30.99 6.40 -13.33
CA GLU A 276 -31.85 5.46 -14.06
C GLU A 276 -32.32 4.28 -13.20
N VAL A 277 -31.52 3.83 -12.23
CA VAL A 277 -31.81 2.62 -11.44
C VAL A 277 -32.47 2.92 -10.09
N ILE A 278 -32.02 3.99 -9.42
CA ILE A 278 -32.45 4.40 -8.09
C ILE A 278 -33.31 5.67 -8.14
N GLY A 279 -33.22 6.48 -9.20
CA GLY A 279 -33.94 7.75 -9.32
C GLY A 279 -33.21 8.96 -8.71
N LYS A 280 -31.96 8.78 -8.28
CA LYS A 280 -31.17 9.80 -7.56
C LYS A 280 -29.71 9.77 -8.00
N ASP A 281 -29.04 10.93 -7.96
CA ASP A 281 -27.60 11.02 -8.17
C ASP A 281 -26.81 10.70 -6.89
N SER A 282 -25.47 10.58 -7.01
CA SER A 282 -24.60 10.23 -5.88
C SER A 282 -24.67 11.22 -4.73
N SER A 283 -24.76 12.53 -5.02
CA SER A 283 -24.78 13.59 -4.02
C SER A 283 -26.08 13.59 -3.20
N THR A 284 -27.22 13.34 -3.86
CA THR A 284 -28.52 13.18 -3.19
C THR A 284 -28.52 11.94 -2.31
N LEU A 285 -28.05 10.79 -2.84
CA LEU A 285 -27.95 9.55 -2.06
C LEU A 285 -27.02 9.69 -0.86
N TYR A 286 -25.89 10.36 -1.04
CA TYR A 286 -24.94 10.65 0.04
C TYR A 286 -25.59 11.49 1.14
N ALA A 287 -26.34 12.54 0.77
CA ALA A 287 -27.03 13.39 1.75
C ALA A 287 -28.08 12.59 2.55
N GLU A 288 -28.81 11.68 1.89
CA GLU A 288 -29.78 10.81 2.56
C GLU A 288 -29.13 9.80 3.49
N TRP A 289 -28.07 9.13 3.05
CA TRP A 289 -27.29 8.23 3.90
C TRP A 289 -26.71 8.97 5.11
N ARG A 290 -26.18 10.17 4.89
CA ARG A 290 -25.64 11.00 5.96
C ARG A 290 -26.71 11.31 7.01
N ASN A 291 -27.90 11.72 6.58
CA ASN A 291 -29.02 11.94 7.49
C ASN A 291 -29.41 10.63 8.20
N TRP A 292 -29.43 9.50 7.48
CA TRP A 292 -29.75 8.19 8.05
C TRP A 292 -28.77 7.78 9.17
N ILE A 293 -27.46 7.97 9.00
CA ILE A 293 -26.49 7.71 10.09
C ILE A 293 -26.56 8.76 11.20
N GLU A 294 -26.82 10.04 10.88
CA GLU A 294 -26.96 11.09 11.90
C GLU A 294 -28.20 10.81 12.78
N GLU A 295 -29.31 10.38 12.19
CA GLU A 295 -30.52 9.93 12.88
C GLU A 295 -30.27 8.67 13.71
N LYS A 296 -29.66 7.62 13.11
CA LYS A 296 -29.35 6.34 13.77
C LYS A 296 -28.57 6.54 15.07
N TYR A 297 -27.63 7.49 15.09
CA TYR A 297 -26.75 7.73 16.25
C TYR A 297 -27.16 8.95 17.10
N SER A 298 -28.27 9.63 16.78
CA SER A 298 -28.72 10.84 17.48
C SER A 298 -29.18 10.58 18.92
N SER A 299 -29.82 9.44 19.18
CA SER A 299 -30.38 9.06 20.49
C SER A 299 -29.34 8.49 21.46
N GLN A 300 -28.14 8.16 20.99
CA GLN A 300 -27.03 7.66 21.81
C GLN A 300 -26.16 8.78 22.40
N ARG A 301 -26.58 10.05 22.26
CA ARG A 301 -25.95 11.19 22.94
C ARG A 301 -26.36 11.22 24.41
N GLU A 302 -25.80 10.32 25.21
CA GLU A 302 -25.92 10.36 26.67
C GLU A 302 -24.64 10.91 27.32
N SER A 303 -24.77 11.27 28.60
CA SER A 303 -23.89 12.05 29.50
C SER A 303 -22.37 11.98 29.27
N GLU A 304 -21.64 13.02 29.73
CA GLU A 304 -20.16 12.99 29.81
C GLU A 304 -19.66 11.64 30.34
N ASP A 305 -19.01 10.88 29.47
CA ASP A 305 -18.38 9.63 29.85
C ASP A 305 -17.20 9.93 30.77
N LEU A 306 -17.42 9.69 32.07
CA LEU A 306 -16.44 9.90 33.15
C LEU A 306 -15.16 9.07 32.95
N PHE A 307 -15.16 8.09 32.06
CA PHE A 307 -13.96 7.37 31.66
C PHE A 307 -12.95 8.29 30.96
N PHE A 308 -13.39 9.19 30.09
CA PHE A 308 -12.53 10.00 29.23
C PHE A 308 -12.11 11.36 29.85
N LEU A 309 -12.15 11.48 31.16
CA LEU A 309 -11.69 12.68 31.87
C LEU A 309 -10.19 12.92 31.66
N SER A 310 -9.80 14.19 31.56
CA SER A 310 -8.43 14.58 31.21
C SER A 310 -7.39 14.16 32.26
N GLU A 311 -7.75 14.00 33.54
CA GLU A 311 -6.84 13.48 34.56
C GLU A 311 -6.47 12.00 34.38
N LYS A 312 -7.31 11.23 33.67
CA LYS A 312 -7.07 9.81 33.36
C LYS A 312 -6.21 9.62 32.12
N LEU A 313 -6.16 10.63 31.25
CA LEU A 313 -5.39 10.59 30.00
C LEU A 313 -3.89 10.60 30.28
N LEU A 314 -3.21 9.57 29.79
CA LEU A 314 -1.78 9.38 29.99
C LEU A 314 -0.97 9.84 28.78
N VAL A 315 -1.32 9.36 27.58
CA VAL A 315 -0.63 9.65 26.32
C VAL A 315 -1.63 9.77 25.18
N SER A 316 -1.62 10.89 24.44
CA SER A 316 -2.40 11.08 23.21
C SER A 316 -1.50 11.48 22.04
N TRP A 317 -0.60 10.58 21.65
CA TRP A 317 0.36 10.79 20.58
C TRP A 317 -0.02 10.06 19.31
N GLY A 318 0.26 10.69 18.16
CA GLY A 318 -0.04 10.12 16.85
C GLY A 318 -1.53 9.89 16.63
N LYS A 319 -1.85 8.89 15.81
CA LYS A 319 -3.21 8.36 15.64
C LYS A 319 -3.44 7.11 16.47
N ARG A 320 -2.38 6.40 16.85
CA ARG A 320 -2.48 5.14 17.57
C ARG A 320 -1.32 5.00 18.55
N SER A 321 -1.65 5.09 19.83
CA SER A 321 -0.79 4.67 20.95
C SER A 321 -1.44 3.46 21.62
N GLN A 322 -0.69 2.37 21.76
CA GLN A 322 -1.25 1.07 22.11
C GLN A 322 -0.24 0.16 22.83
N HIS A 323 -0.70 -1.01 23.25
CA HIS A 323 -0.03 -2.05 24.04
C HIS A 323 0.73 -1.47 25.25
N PRO A 324 0.05 -0.73 26.16
CA PRO A 324 0.70 -0.17 27.33
C PRO A 324 1.00 -1.28 28.35
N VAL A 325 2.23 -1.33 28.86
CA VAL A 325 2.65 -2.33 29.87
C VAL A 325 3.39 -1.66 31.01
N PHE A 326 3.02 -2.00 32.26
CA PHE A 326 3.77 -1.58 33.43
C PHE A 326 5.14 -2.26 33.52
N SER A 327 6.16 -1.49 33.92
CA SER A 327 7.39 -2.07 34.43
C SER A 327 7.08 -2.86 35.71
N PRO A 328 7.67 -4.06 35.92
CA PRO A 328 7.55 -4.79 37.19
C PRO A 328 7.91 -3.97 38.43
N ARG A 329 8.80 -2.97 38.26
CA ARG A 329 9.22 -2.03 39.32
C ARG A 329 8.23 -0.90 39.61
N ARG A 330 7.14 -0.80 38.82
CA ARG A 330 6.02 0.16 39.00
C ARG A 330 6.37 1.64 38.86
N ASP A 331 7.59 1.93 38.43
CA ASP A 331 8.14 3.28 38.24
C ASP A 331 7.95 3.79 36.80
N ARG A 332 7.81 2.87 35.84
CA ARG A 332 7.77 3.15 34.41
C ARG A 332 6.66 2.39 33.72
N ILE A 333 6.32 2.82 32.51
CA ILE A 333 5.54 2.05 31.54
C ILE A 333 6.29 2.00 30.21
N ALA A 334 6.05 0.97 29.42
CA ALA A 334 6.38 0.97 28.00
C ALA A 334 5.10 0.94 27.17
N PHE A 335 5.16 1.45 25.95
CA PHE A 335 4.08 1.41 24.98
C PHE A 335 4.61 1.65 23.58
N VAL A 336 3.78 1.38 22.57
CA VAL A 336 4.10 1.68 21.17
C VAL A 336 3.24 2.83 20.66
N SER A 337 3.82 3.68 19.80
CA SER A 337 3.07 4.78 19.18
C SER A 337 3.50 5.03 17.74
N ASN A 338 2.52 5.34 16.89
CA ASN A 338 2.77 5.68 15.49
C ASN A 338 3.02 7.18 15.25
N GLN A 339 3.28 7.99 16.29
CA GLN A 339 3.49 9.45 16.18
C GLN A 339 4.47 9.90 15.07
N GLY A 340 5.42 9.06 14.67
CA GLY A 340 6.40 9.33 13.61
C GLY A 340 5.99 8.93 12.19
N TYR A 341 4.85 8.25 12.02
CA TYR A 341 4.44 7.54 10.81
C TYR A 341 2.94 7.74 10.52
N ASP A 342 2.55 7.55 9.25
CA ASP A 342 1.16 7.71 8.82
C ASP A 342 0.37 6.38 8.82
N TYR A 343 1.08 5.24 8.87
CA TYR A 343 0.52 3.88 8.85
C TYR A 343 0.74 3.17 10.20
N ALA A 344 0.33 1.90 10.30
CA ALA A 344 0.51 1.05 11.48
C ALA A 344 1.98 0.60 11.68
N ILE A 345 2.89 1.56 11.59
CA ILE A 345 4.32 1.43 11.92
C ILE A 345 4.50 2.12 13.27
N PHE A 346 5.12 1.43 14.22
CA PHE A 346 5.25 1.92 15.58
C PHE A 346 6.71 2.08 16.01
N ASP A 347 6.96 3.04 16.88
CA ASP A 347 8.19 3.09 17.68
C ASP A 347 7.88 2.63 19.11
N LEU A 348 8.85 1.99 19.78
CA LEU A 348 8.77 1.56 21.17
C LEU A 348 9.24 2.70 22.10
N TYR A 349 8.42 3.02 23.09
CA TYR A 349 8.67 4.09 24.05
C TYR A 349 8.65 3.57 25.48
N LEU A 350 9.45 4.20 26.34
CA LEU A 350 9.49 4.04 27.78
C LEU A 350 9.18 5.39 28.44
N MET A 351 8.28 5.40 29.41
CA MET A 351 7.89 6.59 30.17
C MET A 351 8.13 6.37 31.66
N ASP A 352 8.77 7.35 32.30
CA ASP A 352 8.79 7.44 33.76
C ASP A 352 7.45 7.98 34.28
N LEU A 353 6.78 7.24 35.16
CA LEU A 353 5.42 7.58 35.60
C LEU A 353 5.38 8.85 36.46
N LYS A 354 6.44 9.16 37.21
CA LYS A 354 6.50 10.31 38.13
C LYS A 354 6.83 11.61 37.40
N THR A 355 7.86 11.57 36.56
CA THR A 355 8.40 12.74 35.86
C THR A 355 7.78 12.95 34.48
N ARG A 356 7.07 11.94 33.94
CA ARG A 356 6.56 11.90 32.56
C ARG A 356 7.66 12.03 31.50
N LYS A 357 8.93 11.81 31.86
CA LYS A 357 10.03 11.82 30.91
C LYS A 357 9.97 10.58 30.02
N MET A 358 10.26 10.80 28.74
CA MET A 358 10.06 9.83 27.68
C MET A 358 11.39 9.46 27.04
N LYS A 359 11.58 8.16 26.79
CA LYS A 359 12.74 7.60 26.08
C LYS A 359 12.24 6.69 24.96
N LYS A 360 12.72 6.90 23.73
CA LYS A 360 12.49 5.96 22.62
C LYS A 360 13.53 4.84 22.69
N LEU A 361 13.10 3.59 22.63
CA LEU A 361 13.96 2.41 22.75
C LEU A 361 14.34 1.82 21.38
N ASP A 362 13.37 1.59 20.49
CA ASP A 362 13.62 1.16 19.10
C ASP A 362 12.54 1.73 18.16
N ARG A 363 12.75 1.56 16.85
CA ARG A 363 11.88 2.05 15.77
C ARG A 363 11.34 0.93 14.90
N MET A 364 10.18 1.15 14.29
CA MET A 364 9.54 0.18 13.36
C MET A 364 9.41 -1.20 14.00
N VAL A 365 8.83 -1.22 15.20
CA VAL A 365 8.54 -2.45 15.94
C VAL A 365 7.10 -2.88 15.69
N ASP A 366 6.85 -4.17 15.85
CA ASP A 366 5.50 -4.69 15.98
C ASP A 366 4.93 -4.27 17.35
N PRO A 367 3.60 -4.16 17.50
CA PRO A 367 3.04 -3.50 18.67
C PRO A 367 3.18 -4.29 19.97
N TYR A 368 3.35 -5.61 19.90
CA TYR A 368 3.37 -6.49 21.05
C TYR A 368 4.78 -6.68 21.62
N PHE A 369 4.91 -6.51 22.93
CA PHE A 369 6.15 -6.67 23.67
C PHE A 369 5.89 -7.07 25.13
N SER A 370 6.94 -7.48 25.85
CA SER A 370 6.87 -7.87 27.26
C SER A 370 8.15 -7.50 28.03
N PHE A 371 8.01 -7.10 29.29
CA PHE A 371 9.13 -6.83 30.20
C PHE A 371 9.70 -8.14 30.78
N SER A 372 11.02 -8.19 31.01
CA SER A 372 11.61 -9.22 31.86
C SER A 372 11.07 -9.07 33.29
N PRO A 373 11.00 -10.14 34.09
CA PRO A 373 10.53 -10.06 35.49
C PRO A 373 11.28 -9.04 36.35
N GLU A 374 12.57 -8.86 36.07
CA GLU A 374 13.43 -7.88 36.76
C GLU A 374 13.21 -6.43 36.29
N GLY A 375 12.52 -6.23 35.16
CA GLY A 375 12.23 -4.94 34.54
C GLY A 375 13.44 -4.27 33.87
N ASP A 376 14.54 -4.99 33.70
CA ASP A 376 15.78 -4.52 33.07
C ASP A 376 15.79 -4.68 31.55
N LYS A 377 14.90 -5.52 30.99
CA LYS A 377 14.84 -5.86 29.57
C LYS A 377 13.42 -5.85 29.04
N ILE A 378 13.28 -5.65 27.73
CA ILE A 378 12.02 -5.81 26.99
C ILE A 378 12.28 -6.73 25.79
N ILE A 379 11.42 -7.73 25.59
CA ILE A 379 11.35 -8.50 24.35
C ILE A 379 10.21 -7.99 23.47
N TYR A 380 10.46 -7.90 22.17
CA TYR A 380 9.50 -7.37 21.19
C TYR A 380 9.76 -8.00 19.82
N ALA A 381 8.78 -7.92 18.93
CA ALA A 381 8.89 -8.42 17.56
C ALA A 381 9.20 -7.30 16.55
N LYS A 382 9.88 -7.66 15.46
CA LYS A 382 10.21 -6.73 14.38
C LYS A 382 10.37 -7.46 13.06
N THR A 383 9.65 -6.98 12.05
CA THR A 383 9.77 -7.44 10.67
C THR A 383 11.01 -6.85 9.99
N ARG A 384 11.85 -7.69 9.39
CA ARG A 384 13.01 -7.25 8.58
C ARG A 384 13.19 -8.11 7.34
N LEU A 385 13.86 -7.56 6.33
CA LEU A 385 14.31 -8.39 5.22
C LEU A 385 15.34 -9.41 5.70
N TYR A 386 15.14 -10.65 5.29
CA TYR A 386 16.13 -11.71 5.21
C TYR A 386 16.74 -11.79 3.81
N PRO A 387 18.03 -11.41 3.62
CA PRO A 387 18.65 -11.49 2.29
C PRO A 387 18.74 -12.91 1.74
N SER A 388 18.96 -13.92 2.60
CA SER A 388 19.06 -15.33 2.18
C SER A 388 17.74 -15.88 1.68
N SER A 389 16.64 -15.61 2.39
CA SER A 389 15.30 -16.07 2.02
C SER A 389 14.53 -15.04 1.18
N ARG A 390 15.08 -13.84 0.93
CA ARG A 390 14.45 -12.74 0.18
C ARG A 390 12.99 -12.49 0.55
N ALA A 391 12.76 -12.48 1.86
CA ALA A 391 11.45 -12.32 2.45
C ALA A 391 11.53 -11.36 3.61
N PHE A 392 10.46 -10.61 3.85
CA PHE A 392 10.30 -9.87 5.09
C PHE A 392 9.79 -10.85 6.13
N LEU A 393 10.59 -11.16 7.14
CA LEU A 393 10.20 -12.09 8.21
C LEU A 393 10.32 -11.41 9.56
N THR A 394 9.43 -11.80 10.46
CA THR A 394 9.32 -11.29 11.82
C THR A 394 10.15 -12.12 12.77
N ASP A 395 10.91 -11.44 13.63
CA ASP A 395 11.67 -12.08 14.70
C ASP A 395 11.63 -11.30 15.99
N LEU A 396 12.02 -11.99 17.05
CA LEU A 396 12.13 -11.44 18.38
C LEU A 396 13.49 -10.78 18.60
N TYR A 397 13.43 -9.65 19.29
CA TYR A 397 14.55 -8.86 19.74
C TYR A 397 14.42 -8.62 21.24
N GLU A 398 15.55 -8.43 21.91
CA GLU A 398 15.64 -8.01 23.30
C GLU A 398 16.35 -6.66 23.36
N VAL A 399 15.82 -5.71 24.12
CA VAL A 399 16.45 -4.42 24.42
C VAL A 399 16.67 -4.28 25.91
N ASP A 400 17.87 -3.85 26.29
CA ASP A 400 18.19 -3.44 27.66
C ASP A 400 17.60 -2.04 27.92
N VAL A 401 16.79 -1.92 28.97
CA VAL A 401 15.95 -0.74 29.25
C VAL A 401 16.81 0.50 29.56
N GLU A 402 17.93 0.32 30.25
CA GLU A 402 18.79 1.42 30.70
C GLU A 402 19.76 1.88 29.60
N SER A 403 20.51 0.95 29.01
CA SER A 403 21.50 1.25 27.97
C SER A 403 20.89 1.45 26.58
N GLY A 404 19.71 0.89 26.30
CA GLY A 404 19.14 0.83 24.95
C GLY A 404 19.85 -0.15 24.01
N ARG A 405 20.76 -0.99 24.52
CA ARG A 405 21.46 -1.98 23.70
C ARG A 405 20.49 -3.09 23.29
N MET A 406 20.50 -3.44 22.01
CA MET A 406 19.63 -4.45 21.44
C MET A 406 20.40 -5.71 21.03
N ARG A 407 19.76 -6.88 21.14
CA ARG A 407 20.20 -8.14 20.52
C ARG A 407 19.02 -8.85 19.87
N ARG A 408 19.28 -9.58 18.80
CA ARG A 408 18.28 -10.43 18.15
C ARG A 408 18.24 -11.80 18.85
N LEU A 409 17.04 -12.35 19.05
CA LEU A 409 16.83 -13.64 19.71
C LEU A 409 16.52 -14.76 18.71
N THR A 410 15.71 -14.49 17.68
CA THR A 410 15.31 -15.49 16.68
C THR A 410 15.77 -15.11 15.28
N PHE A 411 15.92 -16.11 14.40
CA PHE A 411 16.44 -15.92 13.04
C PHE A 411 15.60 -16.67 12.00
N GLY A 412 14.65 -15.97 11.39
CA GLY A 412 13.80 -16.45 10.30
C GLY A 412 12.64 -17.28 10.81
N LEU A 413 12.33 -17.11 12.10
CA LEU A 413 11.36 -17.95 12.80
C LEU A 413 9.92 -17.54 12.50
N ARG A 414 9.68 -16.32 12.02
CA ARG A 414 8.33 -15.73 11.83
C ARG A 414 7.60 -15.62 13.18
N ALA A 415 8.32 -15.12 14.18
CA ALA A 415 7.90 -15.11 15.57
C ALA A 415 7.41 -13.72 16.00
N SER A 416 6.19 -13.64 16.51
CA SER A 416 5.52 -12.43 16.98
C SER A 416 4.98 -12.60 18.42
N GLU A 417 4.38 -11.53 18.96
CA GLU A 417 3.64 -11.54 20.24
C GLU A 417 4.37 -12.18 21.42
N PRO A 418 5.60 -11.72 21.76
CA PRO A 418 6.38 -12.37 22.79
C PRO A 418 5.90 -12.04 24.21
N SER A 419 5.95 -13.03 25.11
CA SER A 419 5.63 -12.84 26.54
C SER A 419 6.62 -13.57 27.44
N PHE A 420 7.28 -12.88 28.37
CA PHE A 420 8.23 -13.49 29.30
C PHE A 420 7.54 -14.41 30.31
N SER A 421 8.19 -15.53 30.64
CA SER A 421 7.80 -16.30 31.82
C SER A 421 8.12 -15.53 33.11
N PRO A 422 7.37 -15.76 34.21
CA PRO A 422 7.63 -15.11 35.49
C PRO A 422 9.04 -15.32 36.06
N ASP A 423 9.69 -16.43 35.70
CA ASP A 423 11.08 -16.74 36.08
C ASP A 423 12.15 -16.19 35.11
N GLY A 424 11.72 -15.59 33.99
CA GLY A 424 12.59 -15.01 32.96
C GLY A 424 13.42 -16.01 32.16
N LYS A 425 13.26 -17.32 32.39
CA LYS A 425 14.03 -18.37 31.69
C LYS A 425 13.43 -18.75 30.34
N ARG A 426 12.16 -18.41 30.12
CA ARG A 426 11.39 -18.77 28.93
C ARG A 426 10.64 -17.55 28.38
N ALA A 427 10.20 -17.64 27.13
CA ALA A 427 9.27 -16.69 26.54
C ALA A 427 8.26 -17.42 25.64
N LEU A 428 7.00 -17.00 25.66
CA LEU A 428 6.01 -17.39 24.66
C LEU A 428 6.25 -16.59 23.39
N LEU A 429 5.86 -17.18 22.27
CA LEU A 429 5.78 -16.53 20.98
C LEU A 429 4.69 -17.15 20.13
N VAL A 430 4.18 -16.37 19.18
CA VAL A 430 3.25 -16.82 18.14
C VAL A 430 4.05 -17.03 16.85
N LYS A 431 3.77 -18.12 16.14
CA LYS A 431 4.35 -18.41 14.82
C LYS A 431 3.23 -18.61 13.80
N ASN A 432 3.32 -17.91 12.67
CA ASN A 432 2.37 -17.99 11.57
C ASN A 432 2.84 -18.99 10.49
N GLU A 433 1.99 -19.96 10.14
CA GLU A 433 2.29 -21.02 9.17
C GLU A 433 1.03 -21.46 8.41
N GLY A 434 1.05 -21.38 7.07
CA GLY A 434 -0.02 -21.93 6.21
C GLY A 434 -1.45 -21.53 6.56
N GLY A 435 -1.70 -20.24 6.88
CA GLY A 435 -2.99 -19.74 7.35
C GLY A 435 -3.32 -19.96 8.83
N ASN A 436 -2.53 -20.78 9.54
CA ASN A 436 -2.60 -20.98 10.98
C ASN A 436 -1.67 -20.04 11.75
N SER A 437 -1.97 -19.83 13.04
CA SER A 437 -1.00 -19.34 14.02
C SER A 437 -0.97 -20.23 15.25
N ASN A 438 0.21 -20.56 15.74
CA ASN A 438 0.40 -21.48 16.86
C ASN A 438 1.30 -20.87 17.94
N LEU A 439 1.10 -21.30 19.19
CA LEU A 439 1.90 -20.88 20.34
C LEU A 439 3.13 -21.76 20.48
N PHE A 440 4.27 -21.14 20.80
CA PHE A 440 5.53 -21.81 21.06
C PHE A 440 6.19 -21.25 22.31
N LEU A 441 7.05 -22.06 22.92
CA LEU A 441 7.86 -21.73 24.08
C LEU A 441 9.33 -21.67 23.66
N LEU A 442 9.95 -20.50 23.81
CA LEU A 442 11.37 -20.25 23.60
C LEU A 442 12.12 -20.37 24.92
N ASN A 443 13.18 -21.17 24.94
CA ASN A 443 14.16 -21.18 26.02
C ASN A 443 15.16 -20.03 25.83
N MET A 444 15.20 -19.10 26.79
CA MET A 444 16.03 -17.88 26.70
C MET A 444 17.54 -18.13 26.76
N SER A 445 17.95 -19.30 27.23
CA SER A 445 19.37 -19.67 27.38
C SER A 445 19.90 -20.49 26.19
N THR A 446 19.11 -21.43 25.67
CA THR A 446 19.51 -22.33 24.58
C THR A 446 19.05 -21.86 23.20
N GLY A 447 18.01 -21.02 23.13
CA GLY A 447 17.34 -20.66 21.88
C GLY A 447 16.44 -21.75 21.32
N GLU A 448 16.23 -22.86 22.06
CA GLU A 448 15.33 -23.94 21.66
C GLU A 448 13.87 -23.47 21.67
N VAL A 449 13.10 -23.88 20.66
CA VAL A 449 11.70 -23.50 20.46
C VAL A 449 10.84 -24.76 20.42
N LEU A 450 9.86 -24.85 21.30
CA LEU A 450 8.97 -26.01 21.43
C LEU A 450 7.51 -25.60 21.17
N PRO A 451 6.74 -26.36 20.37
CA PRO A 451 5.33 -26.07 20.14
C PRO A 451 4.50 -26.33 21.40
N LEU A 452 3.57 -25.43 21.68
CA LEU A 452 2.52 -25.58 22.71
C LEU A 452 1.16 -25.90 22.08
N THR A 453 0.90 -25.41 20.87
CA THR A 453 -0.27 -25.77 20.05
C THR A 453 0.20 -26.22 18.66
N GLN A 454 -0.62 -27.02 17.96
CA GLN A 454 -0.26 -27.62 16.67
C GLN A 454 -1.45 -27.69 15.69
N ASP A 455 -2.30 -26.67 15.66
CA ASP A 455 -3.40 -26.60 14.69
C ASP A 455 -2.85 -26.51 13.25
N LYS A 456 -3.46 -27.27 12.32
CA LYS A 456 -3.01 -27.44 10.91
C LYS A 456 -4.16 -27.42 9.89
N ASP A 457 -5.30 -26.87 10.27
CA ASP A 457 -6.52 -26.83 9.44
C ASP A 457 -6.54 -25.69 8.40
N GLY A 458 -5.49 -24.86 8.36
CA GLY A 458 -5.37 -23.68 7.51
C GLY A 458 -6.14 -22.44 8.00
N LEU A 459 -6.88 -22.53 9.11
CA LEU A 459 -7.82 -21.49 9.54
C LEU A 459 -7.63 -21.04 10.99
N THR A 460 -7.25 -21.95 11.88
CA THR A 460 -7.19 -21.70 13.31
C THR A 460 -6.01 -20.79 13.64
N GLN A 461 -6.29 -19.71 14.38
CA GLN A 461 -5.28 -18.73 14.81
C GLN A 461 -5.23 -18.65 16.33
N ASN A 462 -4.12 -19.06 16.93
CA ASN A 462 -3.82 -18.86 18.34
C ASN A 462 -2.89 -17.65 18.53
N PHE A 463 -3.26 -16.69 19.37
CA PHE A 463 -2.52 -15.44 19.56
C PHE A 463 -2.82 -14.75 20.91
N SER A 464 -2.15 -13.63 21.16
CA SER A 464 -2.15 -12.84 22.41
C SER A 464 -1.98 -13.66 23.69
N PRO A 465 -0.90 -14.47 23.79
CA PRO A 465 -0.68 -15.32 24.95
C PRO A 465 -0.14 -14.55 26.16
N SER A 466 -0.52 -14.96 27.37
CA SER A 466 -0.03 -14.41 28.64
C SER A 466 0.13 -15.50 29.71
N PHE A 467 1.24 -15.45 30.45
CA PHE A 467 1.49 -16.38 31.55
C PHE A 467 0.68 -16.04 32.80
N SER A 468 0.31 -17.06 33.57
CA SER A 468 -0.09 -16.90 34.97
C SER A 468 1.09 -16.37 35.82
N PRO A 469 0.82 -15.72 36.97
CA PRO A 469 1.88 -15.25 37.87
C PRO A 469 2.83 -16.36 38.34
N GLU A 470 2.31 -17.57 38.52
CA GLU A 470 3.09 -18.76 38.92
C GLU A 470 3.84 -19.42 37.75
N GLY A 471 3.47 -19.10 36.50
CA GLY A 471 4.12 -19.61 35.29
C GLY A 471 3.79 -21.06 34.93
N ASP A 472 2.70 -21.59 35.50
CA ASP A 472 2.13 -22.93 35.32
C ASP A 472 1.01 -22.97 34.26
N ARG A 473 0.42 -21.81 33.93
CA ARG A 473 -0.73 -21.69 33.04
C ARG A 473 -0.56 -20.54 32.06
N ILE A 474 -1.25 -20.63 30.92
CA ILE A 474 -1.23 -19.62 29.85
C ILE A 474 -2.67 -19.31 29.45
N VAL A 475 -3.05 -18.04 29.43
CA VAL A 475 -4.27 -17.59 28.75
C VAL A 475 -3.92 -17.09 27.36
N PHE A 476 -4.76 -17.37 26.39
CA PHE A 476 -4.58 -16.96 25.00
C PHE A 476 -5.93 -16.87 24.28
N ILE A 477 -5.91 -16.32 23.07
CA ILE A 477 -7.07 -16.28 22.18
C ILE A 477 -6.91 -17.38 21.14
N SER A 478 -7.97 -18.14 20.88
CA SER A 478 -8.06 -19.01 19.71
C SER A 478 -9.21 -18.53 18.82
N SER A 479 -8.88 -18.14 17.59
CA SER A 479 -9.88 -17.89 16.54
C SER A 479 -10.13 -19.19 15.79
N ARG A 480 -11.32 -19.76 15.94
CA ARG A 480 -11.72 -21.00 15.26
C ARG A 480 -12.95 -20.70 14.40
N ARG A 481 -12.80 -20.85 13.08
CA ARG A 481 -13.83 -20.49 12.07
C ARG A 481 -14.32 -19.03 12.14
N GLY A 482 -13.52 -18.13 12.71
CA GLY A 482 -13.83 -16.69 12.84
C GLY A 482 -14.31 -16.26 14.22
N GLN A 483 -14.79 -17.19 15.05
CA GLN A 483 -15.15 -16.92 16.44
C GLN A 483 -13.90 -16.85 17.31
N ARG A 484 -13.79 -15.82 18.15
CA ARG A 484 -12.64 -15.59 19.04
C ARG A 484 -13.05 -15.73 20.49
N ASP A 485 -12.50 -16.75 21.11
CA ASP A 485 -12.72 -17.03 22.53
C ASP A 485 -11.39 -17.09 23.29
N ILE A 486 -11.51 -17.01 24.61
CA ILE A 486 -10.40 -17.11 25.54
C ILE A 486 -10.22 -18.58 25.93
N TYR A 487 -8.97 -19.03 25.86
CA TYR A 487 -8.56 -20.37 26.25
C TYR A 487 -7.48 -20.30 27.32
N LEU A 488 -7.46 -21.32 28.17
CA LEU A 488 -6.48 -21.58 29.21
C LEU A 488 -5.72 -22.86 28.86
N LEU A 489 -4.40 -22.78 28.77
CA LEU A 489 -3.50 -23.91 28.65
C LEU A 489 -2.82 -24.17 30.00
N ASP A 490 -3.05 -25.36 30.55
CA ASP A 490 -2.30 -25.90 31.69
C ASP A 490 -1.01 -26.57 31.17
N LEU A 491 0.15 -26.08 31.63
CA LEU A 491 1.45 -26.56 31.14
C LEU A 491 1.86 -27.92 31.71
N GLU A 492 1.41 -28.28 32.91
CA GLU A 492 1.73 -29.57 33.53
C GLU A 492 0.85 -30.67 32.94
N ALA A 493 -0.46 -30.42 32.85
CA ALA A 493 -1.42 -31.37 32.29
C ALA A 493 -1.41 -31.38 30.75
N GLN A 494 -0.76 -30.40 30.10
CA GLN A 494 -0.82 -30.16 28.65
C GLN A 494 -2.26 -30.09 28.13
N LYS A 495 -3.16 -29.49 28.92
CA LYS A 495 -4.60 -29.45 28.66
C LYS A 495 -5.04 -28.04 28.30
N ILE A 496 -5.81 -27.93 27.20
CA ILE A 496 -6.45 -26.69 26.79
C ILE A 496 -7.92 -26.70 27.24
N ILE A 497 -8.38 -25.60 27.83
CA ILE A 497 -9.75 -25.41 28.33
C ILE A 497 -10.27 -24.10 27.73
N SER A 498 -11.48 -24.12 27.17
CA SER A 498 -12.18 -22.89 26.76
C SER A 498 -12.77 -22.21 28.01
N LEU A 499 -12.42 -20.93 28.20
CA LEU A 499 -12.95 -20.08 29.27
C LEU A 499 -14.16 -19.28 28.80
N THR A 500 -14.24 -18.98 27.51
CA THR A 500 -15.43 -18.41 26.84
C THR A 500 -15.77 -19.21 25.58
N SER A 501 -17.04 -19.18 25.15
CA SER A 501 -17.54 -19.95 24.00
C SER A 501 -18.85 -19.38 23.44
N ASP A 502 -19.06 -18.08 23.62
CA ASP A 502 -20.25 -17.37 23.12
C ASP A 502 -19.93 -16.64 21.81
N GLU A 503 -20.92 -15.92 21.25
CA GLU A 503 -20.73 -15.16 20.01
C GLU A 503 -19.94 -13.85 20.22
N ALA A 504 -19.52 -13.55 21.45
CA ALA A 504 -18.79 -12.33 21.73
C ALA A 504 -17.34 -12.41 21.23
N ASP A 505 -16.83 -11.27 20.78
CA ASP A 505 -15.48 -11.10 20.30
C ASP A 505 -14.56 -10.79 21.47
N ASP A 506 -13.92 -11.82 22.03
CA ASP A 506 -13.05 -11.69 23.20
C ASP A 506 -11.56 -11.48 22.84
N ARG A 507 -10.91 -10.53 23.52
CA ARG A 507 -9.58 -10.03 23.15
C ARG A 507 -8.67 -9.71 24.34
N SER A 508 -7.37 -9.75 24.08
CA SER A 508 -6.28 -9.32 24.97
C SER A 508 -6.41 -9.83 26.42
N PRO A 509 -6.51 -11.15 26.65
CA PRO A 509 -6.63 -11.69 28.01
C PRO A 509 -5.33 -11.52 28.79
N VAL A 510 -5.43 -11.10 30.06
CA VAL A 510 -4.32 -10.94 30.99
C VAL A 510 -4.72 -11.40 32.39
N PHE A 511 -3.82 -12.08 33.09
CA PHE A 511 -4.04 -12.45 34.49
C PHE A 511 -3.96 -11.24 35.43
N SER A 512 -4.73 -11.28 36.51
CA SER A 512 -4.46 -10.47 37.69
C SER A 512 -3.13 -10.89 38.33
N PRO A 513 -2.41 -9.99 39.02
CA PRO A 513 -1.16 -10.33 39.69
C PRO A 513 -1.27 -11.44 40.74
N ASP A 514 -2.47 -11.67 41.29
CA ASP A 514 -2.76 -12.76 42.24
C ASP A 514 -3.26 -14.06 41.59
N GLY A 515 -3.40 -14.08 40.25
CA GLY A 515 -3.82 -15.24 39.47
C GLY A 515 -5.31 -15.60 39.58
N LYS A 516 -6.10 -14.88 40.37
CA LYS A 516 -7.51 -15.21 40.64
C LYS A 516 -8.49 -14.74 39.58
N ARG A 517 -8.08 -13.82 38.70
CA ARG A 517 -8.93 -13.26 37.65
C ARG A 517 -8.19 -13.23 36.33
N VAL A 518 -8.92 -13.42 35.25
CA VAL A 518 -8.48 -13.09 33.88
C VAL A 518 -9.28 -11.87 33.44
N TYR A 519 -8.59 -10.78 33.15
CA TYR A 519 -9.15 -9.56 32.57
C TYR A 519 -9.00 -9.60 31.06
N PHE A 520 -10.00 -9.10 30.35
CA PHE A 520 -10.03 -9.15 28.89
C PHE A 520 -11.00 -8.13 28.33
N ILE A 521 -10.93 -7.92 27.03
CA ILE A 521 -11.78 -7.00 26.28
C ILE A 521 -12.85 -7.82 25.56
N SER A 522 -14.09 -7.37 25.59
CA SER A 522 -15.20 -8.06 24.90
C SER A 522 -16.20 -7.06 24.39
N ASN A 523 -16.87 -7.38 23.29
CA ASN A 523 -18.00 -6.60 22.77
C ASN A 523 -19.37 -7.11 23.29
N ARG A 524 -19.39 -8.01 24.28
CA ARG A 524 -20.63 -8.54 24.85
C ARG A 524 -21.52 -7.43 25.42
N GLU A 525 -22.82 -7.73 25.54
CA GLU A 525 -23.92 -6.83 25.95
C GLU A 525 -24.35 -5.80 24.90
N ASP A 526 -23.53 -4.78 24.61
CA ASP A 526 -23.92 -3.60 23.82
C ASP A 526 -23.22 -3.50 22.45
N GLY A 527 -22.38 -4.49 22.11
CA GLY A 527 -21.63 -4.51 20.86
C GLY A 527 -20.44 -3.55 20.86
N ILE A 528 -20.09 -2.89 21.97
CA ILE A 528 -18.91 -2.02 22.10
C ILE A 528 -17.86 -2.70 22.97
N PHE A 529 -16.60 -2.63 22.55
CA PHE A 529 -15.49 -3.24 23.28
C PHE A 529 -15.30 -2.59 24.66
N ASN A 530 -15.59 -3.37 25.70
CA ASN A 530 -15.48 -3.00 27.11
C ASN A 530 -14.55 -3.96 27.86
N LEU A 531 -14.10 -3.56 29.04
CA LEU A 531 -13.28 -4.39 29.92
C LEU A 531 -14.17 -5.33 30.74
N PHE A 532 -13.80 -6.61 30.77
CA PHE A 532 -14.44 -7.66 31.54
C PHE A 532 -13.41 -8.45 32.34
N SER A 533 -13.90 -9.24 33.31
CA SER A 533 -13.09 -10.25 33.99
C SER A 533 -13.89 -11.50 34.30
N LEU A 534 -13.22 -12.65 34.38
CA LEU A 534 -13.76 -13.91 34.87
C LEU A 534 -12.80 -14.58 35.85
N ASP A 535 -13.30 -15.57 36.58
CA ASP A 535 -12.48 -16.47 37.41
C ASP A 535 -12.05 -17.68 36.54
N PRO A 536 -10.74 -17.95 36.36
CA PRO A 536 -10.28 -19.04 35.51
C PRO A 536 -10.62 -20.45 36.05
N GLU A 537 -10.97 -20.60 37.33
CA GLU A 537 -11.38 -21.88 37.93
C GLU A 537 -12.88 -22.13 37.77
N GLU A 538 -13.71 -21.08 37.90
CA GLU A 538 -15.17 -21.20 37.86
C GLU A 538 -15.77 -20.93 36.47
N GLY A 539 -15.06 -20.21 35.58
CA GLY A 539 -15.39 -19.97 34.15
C GLY A 539 -16.64 -19.14 33.85
N GLU A 540 -17.72 -19.27 34.64
CA GLU A 540 -19.06 -18.83 34.25
C GLU A 540 -19.48 -17.44 34.82
N ALA A 541 -18.73 -16.89 35.78
CA ALA A 541 -19.07 -15.63 36.45
C ALA A 541 -18.37 -14.40 35.84
N ILE A 542 -18.74 -14.01 34.62
CA ILE A 542 -18.21 -12.82 33.92
C ILE A 542 -18.71 -11.53 34.58
N ARG A 543 -17.80 -10.55 34.72
CA ARG A 543 -18.06 -9.21 35.29
C ARG A 543 -17.62 -8.13 34.33
N GLN A 544 -18.43 -7.08 34.17
CA GLN A 544 -18.12 -5.89 33.37
C GLN A 544 -17.51 -4.79 34.23
N HIS A 545 -16.46 -4.15 33.70
CA HIS A 545 -15.67 -3.11 34.39
C HIS A 545 -15.70 -1.72 33.75
N THR A 546 -16.10 -1.63 32.48
CA THR A 546 -16.28 -0.34 31.80
C THR A 546 -17.57 -0.33 30.99
N ARG A 547 -18.09 0.87 30.71
CA ARG A 547 -19.18 1.10 29.75
C ARG A 547 -18.89 2.39 28.98
N VAL A 548 -18.09 2.27 27.93
CA VAL A 548 -17.68 3.39 27.07
C VAL A 548 -18.45 3.40 25.75
N ASP A 549 -18.52 4.55 25.07
CA ASP A 549 -19.24 4.70 23.79
C ASP A 549 -18.36 4.46 22.55
N SER A 550 -17.04 4.36 22.74
CA SER A 550 -16.05 4.34 21.66
C SER A 550 -14.94 3.30 21.82
N GLY A 551 -15.03 2.42 22.82
CA GLY A 551 -14.21 1.22 22.96
C GLY A 551 -12.90 1.35 23.75
N VAL A 552 -12.60 0.32 24.56
CA VAL A 552 -11.34 0.11 25.29
C VAL A 552 -10.65 -1.17 24.84
N PHE A 553 -9.32 -1.19 24.88
CA PHE A 553 -8.46 -2.21 24.28
C PHE A 553 -7.19 -2.43 25.12
N GLU A 554 -6.59 -3.61 24.97
CA GLU A 554 -5.24 -3.97 25.45
C GLU A 554 -4.98 -3.60 26.94
N PRO A 555 -5.73 -4.22 27.88
CA PRO A 555 -5.58 -3.94 29.29
C PRO A 555 -4.26 -4.49 29.84
N ASN A 556 -3.64 -3.76 30.76
CA ASN A 556 -2.51 -4.24 31.54
C ASN A 556 -2.60 -3.79 32.99
N ILE A 557 -2.54 -4.74 33.92
CA ILE A 557 -2.70 -4.50 35.35
C ILE A 557 -1.34 -4.21 36.00
N SER A 558 -1.30 -3.26 36.92
CA SER A 558 -0.08 -2.95 37.66
C SER A 558 0.32 -4.12 38.57
N PRO A 559 1.63 -4.34 38.82
CA PRO A 559 2.10 -5.43 39.67
C PRO A 559 1.61 -5.44 41.13
N ASP A 560 0.98 -4.38 41.63
CA ASP A 560 0.25 -4.36 42.93
C ASP A 560 -1.20 -4.80 42.83
N GLY A 561 -1.80 -4.80 41.64
CA GLY A 561 -3.23 -5.00 41.47
C GLY A 561 -4.08 -3.78 41.83
N GLU A 562 -3.50 -2.57 41.87
CA GLU A 562 -4.22 -1.33 42.23
C GLU A 562 -4.63 -0.50 41.00
N ARG A 563 -3.92 -0.62 39.88
CA ARG A 563 -4.11 0.24 38.70
C ARG A 563 -4.17 -0.58 37.42
N ILE A 564 -4.73 0.02 36.38
CA ILE A 564 -4.81 -0.56 35.05
C ILE A 564 -4.46 0.47 33.97
N LEU A 565 -3.71 0.04 32.97
CA LEU A 565 -3.50 0.74 31.72
C LEU A 565 -4.41 0.17 30.65
N VAL A 566 -4.97 1.04 29.82
CA VAL A 566 -5.78 0.66 28.66
C VAL A 566 -5.49 1.59 27.50
N SER A 567 -5.61 1.08 26.28
CA SER A 567 -5.74 1.90 25.07
C SER A 567 -7.22 2.13 24.81
N ALA A 568 -7.66 3.37 24.63
CA ALA A 568 -9.04 3.68 24.32
C ALA A 568 -9.14 4.51 23.05
N TYR A 569 -10.15 4.21 22.23
CA TYR A 569 -10.38 4.94 20.99
C TYR A 569 -11.29 6.13 21.26
N LYS A 570 -10.83 7.35 20.96
CA LYS A 570 -11.64 8.58 21.03
C LYS A 570 -11.12 9.61 20.05
N ASP A 571 -12.00 10.42 19.47
CA ASP A 571 -11.64 11.50 18.53
C ASP A 571 -10.84 11.02 17.31
N GLY A 572 -11.10 9.78 16.85
CA GLY A 572 -10.38 9.17 15.72
C GLY A 572 -8.93 8.80 16.05
N LYS A 573 -8.61 8.58 17.33
CA LYS A 573 -7.28 8.19 17.81
C LYS A 573 -7.36 7.15 18.92
N PHE A 574 -6.36 6.27 19.00
CA PHE A 574 -6.14 5.45 20.19
C PHE A 574 -5.16 6.14 21.13
N SER A 575 -5.60 6.41 22.35
CA SER A 575 -4.83 7.07 23.41
C SER A 575 -4.74 6.18 24.64
N LEU A 576 -3.69 6.37 25.44
CA LEU A 576 -3.45 5.57 26.64
C LEU A 576 -4.08 6.24 27.85
N TYR A 577 -4.75 5.46 28.69
CA TYR A 577 -5.38 5.90 29.93
C TYR A 577 -4.83 5.09 31.11
N LEU A 578 -4.72 5.74 32.27
CA LEU A 578 -4.34 5.13 33.54
C LEU A 578 -5.49 5.28 34.52
N LEU A 579 -5.98 4.17 35.06
CA LEU A 579 -7.15 4.11 35.93
C LEU A 579 -6.81 3.40 37.24
N SER A 580 -7.52 3.76 38.31
CA SER A 580 -7.59 2.94 39.53
C SER A 580 -8.51 1.76 39.26
N LEU A 581 -8.14 0.56 39.71
CA LEU A 581 -9.02 -0.61 39.65
C LEU A 581 -10.24 -0.46 40.58
N GLU A 582 -10.10 0.29 41.68
CA GLU A 582 -11.20 0.56 42.62
C GLU A 582 -12.28 1.48 42.03
N ASP A 583 -11.93 2.32 41.05
CA ASP A 583 -12.85 3.25 40.39
C ASP A 583 -13.68 2.58 39.28
N LEU A 584 -13.37 1.33 38.93
CA LEU A 584 -14.10 0.60 37.90
C LEU A 584 -15.43 0.10 38.45
N ILE A 585 -16.45 0.12 37.61
CA ILE A 585 -17.73 -0.50 37.94
C ILE A 585 -17.54 -2.02 38.07
N GLU A 586 -18.30 -2.71 38.92
CA GLU A 586 -18.28 -4.18 38.93
C GLU A 586 -19.72 -4.67 38.78
N VAL A 587 -20.14 -4.94 37.54
CA VAL A 587 -21.48 -5.47 37.25
C VAL A 587 -21.35 -6.95 36.90
N LYS A 588 -21.86 -7.82 37.79
CA LYS A 588 -21.94 -9.27 37.52
C LYS A 588 -23.07 -9.53 36.53
N LEU A 589 -22.76 -10.19 35.42
CA LEU A 589 -23.76 -10.62 34.44
C LEU A 589 -24.43 -11.91 34.94
N SER A 590 -25.76 -11.99 34.94
CA SER A 590 -26.52 -13.15 35.39
C SER A 590 -26.93 -14.04 34.22
N ASN A 591 -26.52 -15.32 34.25
CA ASN A 591 -26.88 -16.41 33.34
C ASN A 591 -26.96 -16.03 31.84
N HIS A 592 -25.80 -15.95 31.19
CA HIS A 592 -25.75 -16.35 29.79
C HIS A 592 -25.87 -17.87 29.72
N ASN A 593 -26.77 -18.39 28.88
CA ASN A 593 -26.82 -19.80 28.51
C ASN A 593 -25.60 -20.16 27.63
N GLY A 594 -24.39 -19.81 28.06
CA GLY A 594 -23.17 -20.40 27.53
C GLY A 594 -23.20 -21.86 27.96
N GLY A 595 -23.14 -22.77 26.99
CA GLY A 595 -23.08 -24.20 27.28
C GLY A 595 -21.98 -24.45 28.31
N ARG A 596 -22.35 -25.15 29.40
CA ARG A 596 -21.48 -25.66 30.46
C ARG A 596 -20.05 -25.82 29.95
N ALA A 597 -19.06 -25.16 30.58
CA ALA A 597 -17.65 -25.23 30.18
C ALA A 597 -17.28 -26.69 29.87
N GLN A 598 -17.32 -27.06 28.59
CA GLN A 598 -16.97 -28.40 28.20
C GLN A 598 -15.47 -28.41 28.30
N SER A 599 -14.94 -29.28 29.17
CA SER A 599 -13.61 -29.80 28.93
C SER A 599 -13.68 -30.54 27.60
N LEU A 600 -13.55 -29.79 26.51
CA LEU A 600 -13.18 -30.35 25.23
C LEU A 600 -11.76 -30.84 25.50
N GLU A 601 -11.63 -32.11 25.90
CA GLU A 601 -10.50 -32.88 25.39
C GLU A 601 -10.63 -32.71 23.88
N VAL A 602 -9.80 -31.82 23.33
CA VAL A 602 -9.62 -31.73 21.89
C VAL A 602 -8.87 -33.00 21.53
N GLU A 603 -9.59 -34.13 21.51
CA GLU A 603 -9.25 -35.19 20.58
C GLU A 603 -9.28 -34.52 19.21
N TYR A 604 -8.15 -34.58 18.50
CA TYR A 604 -8.08 -34.36 17.08
C TYR A 604 -8.95 -35.43 16.40
N ARG A 605 -10.27 -35.28 16.52
CA ARG A 605 -11.20 -36.03 15.70
C ARG A 605 -11.21 -35.31 14.38
N ASP A 606 -10.40 -35.84 13.49
CA ASP A 606 -10.55 -35.71 12.05
C ASP A 606 -12.04 -35.91 11.71
N GLU A 607 -12.81 -34.83 11.64
CA GLU A 607 -13.89 -34.71 10.66
C GLU A 607 -13.25 -34.59 9.26
N GLU A 608 -12.41 -35.58 8.90
CA GLU A 608 -11.94 -35.86 7.55
C GLU A 608 -13.09 -36.44 6.69
N ASP A 609 -14.12 -36.99 7.33
CA ASP A 609 -15.23 -37.63 6.64
C ASP A 609 -16.21 -36.58 6.04
N ALA A 610 -16.00 -36.32 4.74
CA ALA A 610 -16.84 -35.62 3.76
C ALA A 610 -16.47 -34.19 3.34
N ARG A 611 -15.24 -33.70 3.57
CA ARG A 611 -14.80 -32.45 2.93
C ARG A 611 -14.49 -32.69 1.45
N LYS A 612 -15.10 -31.89 0.57
CA LYS A 612 -14.84 -31.94 -0.88
C LYS A 612 -13.40 -31.53 -1.16
N ILE A 613 -12.57 -32.50 -1.52
CA ILE A 613 -11.18 -32.28 -1.95
C ILE A 613 -11.18 -32.06 -3.47
N TYR A 614 -10.57 -30.98 -3.92
CA TYR A 614 -10.42 -30.68 -5.33
C TYR A 614 -9.11 -31.25 -5.87
N PRO A 615 -9.07 -31.69 -7.14
CA PRO A 615 -7.86 -32.24 -7.73
C PRO A 615 -6.77 -31.17 -7.89
N SER A 616 -5.51 -31.56 -7.67
CA SER A 616 -4.34 -30.70 -7.77
C SER A 616 -3.34 -31.21 -8.81
N PHE A 617 -2.81 -30.30 -9.62
CA PHE A 617 -1.88 -30.58 -10.72
C PHE A 617 -0.62 -29.72 -10.61
N SER A 618 0.49 -30.14 -11.22
CA SER A 618 1.69 -29.29 -11.32
C SER A 618 1.43 -28.08 -12.22
N TYR A 619 1.88 -26.90 -11.78
CA TYR A 619 1.77 -25.68 -12.58
C TYR A 619 2.60 -25.77 -13.85
N ARG A 620 2.03 -25.33 -14.97
CA ARG A 620 2.72 -25.18 -16.25
C ARG A 620 2.53 -23.75 -16.75
N PRO A 621 3.62 -22.97 -16.94
CA PRO A 621 3.51 -21.62 -17.45
C PRO A 621 2.81 -21.60 -18.81
N SER A 622 1.85 -20.70 -18.97
CA SER A 622 1.12 -20.46 -20.21
C SER A 622 0.94 -18.96 -20.37
N LEU A 623 1.62 -18.37 -21.35
CA LEU A 623 1.49 -16.94 -21.63
C LEU A 623 0.07 -16.66 -22.14
N LYS A 624 -0.66 -15.77 -21.46
CA LYS A 624 -1.98 -15.30 -21.87
C LYS A 624 -1.92 -13.81 -22.16
N LEU A 625 -2.47 -13.42 -23.30
CA LEU A 625 -2.68 -12.00 -23.61
C LEU A 625 -3.83 -11.48 -22.74
N HIS A 626 -3.56 -10.47 -21.91
CA HIS A 626 -4.53 -9.91 -20.96
C HIS A 626 -5.26 -8.70 -21.52
N TYR A 627 -4.55 -7.84 -22.24
CA TYR A 627 -5.15 -6.68 -22.90
C TYR A 627 -4.37 -6.16 -24.10
N ILE A 628 -5.11 -5.45 -24.98
CA ILE A 628 -4.61 -4.56 -26.02
C ILE A 628 -5.32 -3.20 -25.87
N LEU A 629 -4.56 -2.12 -25.89
CA LEU A 629 -5.00 -0.75 -25.76
C LEU A 629 -4.74 0.02 -27.06
N PRO A 630 -5.79 0.39 -27.81
CA PRO A 630 -5.65 1.27 -28.95
C PRO A 630 -5.65 2.74 -28.50
N TRP A 631 -4.81 3.56 -29.11
CA TRP A 631 -4.79 5.01 -28.89
C TRP A 631 -4.40 5.79 -30.15
N PHE A 632 -4.68 7.10 -30.18
CA PHE A 632 -4.27 8.00 -31.26
C PHE A 632 -3.35 9.08 -30.71
N SER A 633 -2.12 9.15 -31.22
CA SER A 633 -1.19 10.24 -30.89
C SER A 633 -1.06 11.21 -32.06
N PHE A 634 -0.85 12.48 -31.72
CA PHE A 634 -0.65 13.56 -32.67
C PHE A 634 0.60 14.32 -32.27
N GLY A 635 1.55 14.43 -33.18
CA GLY A 635 2.82 15.12 -32.95
C GLY A 635 3.32 15.83 -34.20
N PRO A 636 4.45 16.56 -34.09
CA PRO A 636 5.14 17.17 -35.23
C PRO A 636 5.48 16.15 -36.33
N GLU A 637 5.73 14.90 -35.94
CA GLU A 637 5.99 13.73 -36.81
C GLU A 637 4.75 13.15 -37.52
N GLY A 638 3.53 13.56 -37.16
CA GLY A 638 2.29 13.08 -37.78
C GLY A 638 1.27 12.52 -36.80
N SER A 639 0.27 11.82 -37.34
CA SER A 639 -0.75 11.12 -36.55
C SER A 639 -0.44 9.63 -36.53
N PHE A 640 -0.40 9.02 -35.34
CA PHE A 640 -0.19 7.57 -35.20
C PHE A 640 -1.40 6.93 -34.57
N PHE A 641 -1.68 5.71 -35.00
CA PHE A 641 -2.52 4.78 -34.28
C PHE A 641 -1.63 3.83 -33.49
N SER A 642 -1.73 3.86 -32.18
CA SER A 642 -0.90 3.06 -31.28
C SER A 642 -1.66 1.83 -30.78
N LEU A 643 -0.95 0.71 -30.63
CA LEU A 643 -1.41 -0.49 -29.92
C LEU A 643 -0.41 -0.83 -28.83
N GLU A 644 -0.87 -0.83 -27.59
CA GLU A 644 -0.11 -1.28 -26.44
C GLU A 644 -0.71 -2.57 -25.89
N GLY A 645 0.08 -3.50 -25.40
CA GLY A 645 -0.46 -4.73 -24.83
C GLY A 645 0.44 -5.44 -23.85
N TYR A 646 -0.18 -6.31 -23.07
CA TYR A 646 0.47 -7.06 -22.00
C TYR A 646 0.00 -8.51 -22.00
N ALA A 647 0.97 -9.41 -21.93
CA ALA A 647 0.74 -10.84 -21.79
C ALA A 647 1.63 -11.43 -20.71
N SER A 648 1.09 -12.34 -19.90
CA SER A 648 1.86 -13.05 -18.88
C SER A 648 1.26 -14.42 -18.55
N ASP A 649 2.04 -15.28 -17.90
CA ASP A 649 1.47 -16.42 -17.17
C ASP A 649 0.87 -15.96 -15.84
N TYR A 650 0.03 -16.79 -15.18
CA TYR A 650 -0.71 -16.36 -13.98
C TYR A 650 0.17 -15.94 -12.80
N LEU A 651 1.36 -16.56 -12.69
CA LEU A 651 2.36 -16.22 -11.69
C LEU A 651 3.29 -15.08 -12.12
N GLU A 652 3.09 -14.51 -13.31
CA GLU A 652 3.90 -13.42 -13.88
C GLU A 652 5.40 -13.73 -13.87
N ARG A 653 5.74 -15.01 -14.05
CA ARG A 653 7.11 -15.48 -14.23
C ARG A 653 7.65 -15.17 -15.61
N HIS A 654 6.76 -15.04 -16.59
CA HIS A 654 7.00 -14.64 -17.96
C HIS A 654 6.07 -13.49 -18.29
N ASN A 655 6.63 -12.35 -18.68
CA ASN A 655 5.87 -11.15 -19.02
C ASN A 655 6.33 -10.64 -20.38
N LEU A 656 5.38 -10.23 -21.21
CA LEU A 656 5.59 -9.65 -22.52
C LEU A 656 4.79 -8.35 -22.59
N TYR A 657 5.50 -7.25 -22.77
CA TYR A 657 4.94 -5.94 -23.06
C TYR A 657 5.24 -5.58 -24.51
N PHE A 658 4.27 -5.00 -25.20
CA PHE A 658 4.50 -4.44 -26.52
C PHE A 658 3.81 -3.10 -26.68
N SER A 659 4.45 -2.20 -27.41
CA SER A 659 3.89 -0.93 -27.90
C SER A 659 4.24 -0.81 -29.37
N THR A 660 3.27 -0.46 -30.20
CA THR A 660 3.49 -0.21 -31.64
C THR A 660 2.80 1.08 -32.03
N LEU A 661 3.50 2.02 -32.67
CA LEU A 661 2.91 3.22 -33.27
C LEU A 661 2.86 3.03 -34.78
N LEU A 662 1.65 3.00 -35.33
CA LEU A 662 1.38 2.81 -36.74
C LEU A 662 1.11 4.17 -37.39
N GLY A 663 2.05 4.64 -38.21
CA GLY A 663 1.93 5.85 -39.03
C GLY A 663 2.49 5.61 -40.44
N GLU A 664 3.14 6.61 -41.04
CA GLU A 664 3.92 6.42 -42.28
C GLU A 664 5.08 5.45 -42.05
N ASP A 665 5.73 5.55 -40.88
CA ASP A 665 6.70 4.59 -40.38
C ASP A 665 6.11 3.81 -39.18
N ILE A 666 6.47 2.53 -39.08
CA ILE A 666 6.12 1.70 -37.93
C ILE A 666 7.22 1.86 -36.87
N GLN A 667 6.83 2.31 -35.69
CA GLN A 667 7.66 2.29 -34.48
C GLN A 667 7.16 1.19 -33.54
N TYR A 668 8.05 0.58 -32.78
CA TYR A 668 7.68 -0.44 -31.80
C TYR A 668 8.65 -0.51 -30.63
N ASP A 669 8.17 -1.03 -29.50
CA ASP A 669 8.94 -1.47 -28.34
C ASP A 669 8.34 -2.81 -27.89
N LEU A 670 9.16 -3.85 -27.80
CA LEU A 670 8.76 -5.20 -27.41
C LEU A 670 9.68 -5.69 -26.32
N SER A 671 9.17 -5.72 -25.10
CA SER A 671 9.92 -6.06 -23.90
C SER A 671 9.47 -7.41 -23.34
N TYR A 672 10.41 -8.33 -23.14
CA TYR A 672 10.18 -9.62 -22.50
C TYR A 672 10.96 -9.71 -21.18
N LEU A 673 10.29 -10.17 -20.13
CA LEU A 673 10.84 -10.32 -18.78
C LEU A 673 10.63 -11.76 -18.30
N ASN A 674 11.72 -12.43 -17.93
CA ASN A 674 11.74 -13.79 -17.42
C ASN A 674 12.28 -13.84 -15.99
N ARG A 675 11.37 -14.17 -15.08
CA ARG A 675 11.53 -14.28 -13.64
C ARG A 675 11.54 -15.75 -13.16
N ALA A 676 11.53 -16.72 -14.08
CA ALA A 676 11.47 -18.14 -13.76
C ALA A 676 12.80 -18.73 -13.23
N PHE A 677 13.91 -17.99 -13.35
CA PHE A 677 15.20 -18.33 -12.75
C PHE A 677 15.89 -17.05 -12.26
N GLN A 678 17.03 -17.21 -11.58
CA GLN A 678 17.85 -16.10 -11.10
C GLN A 678 19.24 -16.15 -11.74
N PRO A 679 19.81 -15.00 -12.17
CA PRO A 679 19.23 -13.65 -12.16
C PRO A 679 18.01 -13.50 -13.10
N THR A 680 17.23 -12.43 -12.90
CA THR A 680 16.11 -12.10 -13.78
C THR A 680 16.67 -11.74 -15.15
N LEU A 681 16.19 -12.39 -16.22
CA LEU A 681 16.51 -12.01 -17.59
C LEU A 681 15.45 -11.07 -18.14
N TRP A 682 15.87 -10.10 -18.91
CA TRP A 682 14.99 -9.29 -19.73
C TRP A 682 15.61 -9.03 -21.09
N GLY A 683 14.77 -8.73 -22.07
CA GLY A 683 15.21 -8.28 -23.38
C GLY A 683 14.20 -7.33 -23.99
N ASN A 684 14.69 -6.38 -24.78
CA ASN A 684 13.88 -5.40 -25.48
C ASN A 684 14.26 -5.39 -26.97
N LEU A 685 13.27 -5.32 -27.85
CA LEU A 685 13.41 -5.03 -29.27
C LEU A 685 12.65 -3.75 -29.58
N TYR A 686 13.31 -2.75 -30.13
CA TYR A 686 12.69 -1.46 -30.34
C TYR A 686 13.11 -0.80 -31.64
N LYS A 687 12.20 0.00 -32.19
CA LYS A 687 12.42 0.94 -33.29
C LYS A 687 11.65 2.22 -32.97
N VAL A 688 12.36 3.29 -32.70
CA VAL A 688 11.79 4.58 -32.29
C VAL A 688 12.35 5.71 -33.14
N ARG A 689 11.50 6.64 -33.51
CA ARG A 689 11.85 7.86 -34.25
C ARG A 689 11.37 9.06 -33.46
N GLY A 690 12.25 10.02 -33.24
CA GLY A 690 11.96 11.26 -32.52
C GLY A 690 12.87 12.40 -32.95
N TYR A 691 12.96 13.42 -32.11
CA TYR A 691 13.83 14.57 -32.33
C TYR A 691 14.68 14.85 -31.08
N ARG A 692 15.87 15.40 -31.30
CA ARG A 692 16.77 15.92 -30.27
C ARG A 692 17.07 17.38 -30.53
N ILE A 693 17.51 18.09 -29.51
CA ILE A 693 17.87 19.50 -29.61
C ILE A 693 19.32 19.68 -29.19
N PHE A 694 20.07 20.47 -29.96
CA PHE A 694 21.43 20.89 -29.64
C PHE A 694 21.61 22.34 -30.07
N ARG A 695 21.95 23.23 -29.13
CA ARG A 695 22.08 24.68 -29.38
C ARG A 695 20.88 25.27 -30.15
N ASN A 696 19.66 24.92 -29.73
CA ASN A 696 18.38 25.33 -30.36
C ASN A 696 18.12 24.78 -31.77
N ILE A 697 18.93 23.84 -32.26
CA ILE A 697 18.68 23.13 -33.50
C ILE A 697 17.94 21.83 -33.16
N LEU A 698 16.68 21.73 -33.58
CA LEU A 698 15.91 20.49 -33.54
C LEU A 698 16.34 19.60 -34.71
N TYR A 699 16.75 18.37 -34.44
CA TYR A 699 17.15 17.41 -35.47
C TYR A 699 16.56 16.02 -35.21
N PRO A 700 16.21 15.27 -36.27
CA PRO A 700 15.63 13.95 -36.14
C PRO A 700 16.64 12.92 -35.63
N THR A 701 16.13 11.94 -34.90
CA THR A 701 16.88 10.79 -34.39
C THR A 701 16.03 9.54 -34.61
N GLU A 702 16.55 8.56 -35.36
CA GLU A 702 15.98 7.22 -35.47
C GLU A 702 16.90 6.23 -34.78
N VAL A 703 16.32 5.34 -33.97
CA VAL A 703 17.04 4.29 -33.25
C VAL A 703 16.30 2.98 -33.44
N GLU A 704 16.99 1.98 -33.98
CA GLU A 704 16.48 0.61 -34.11
C GLU A 704 17.47 -0.33 -33.45
N GLY A 705 17.03 -1.18 -32.54
CA GLY A 705 17.96 -2.00 -31.78
C GLY A 705 17.34 -3.11 -30.96
N ALA A 706 18.24 -3.81 -30.29
CA ALA A 706 17.94 -4.87 -29.35
C ALA A 706 18.79 -4.70 -28.10
N GLU A 707 18.22 -5.05 -26.96
CA GLU A 707 18.89 -5.04 -25.67
C GLU A 707 18.58 -6.33 -24.93
N VAL A 708 19.57 -6.88 -24.24
CA VAL A 708 19.38 -8.02 -23.34
C VAL A 708 20.09 -7.72 -22.04
N GLY A 709 19.45 -8.00 -20.93
CA GLY A 709 20.02 -7.72 -19.63
C GLY A 709 19.68 -8.74 -18.56
N LEU A 710 20.48 -8.69 -17.52
CA LEU A 710 20.40 -9.48 -16.31
C LEU A 710 20.26 -8.51 -15.15
N ALA A 711 19.30 -8.76 -14.26
CA ALA A 711 19.16 -8.02 -13.01
C ALA A 711 19.22 -8.99 -11.83
N TYR A 712 20.00 -8.64 -10.81
CA TYR A 712 20.16 -9.43 -9.59
C TYR A 712 20.12 -8.56 -8.34
N TYR A 713 19.30 -8.97 -7.37
CA TYR A 713 19.24 -8.32 -6.05
C TYR A 713 20.26 -8.91 -5.11
N LEU A 714 21.14 -8.05 -4.60
CA LEU A 714 22.09 -8.38 -3.55
C LEU A 714 21.39 -8.34 -2.17
N THR A 715 20.52 -7.34 -1.96
CA THR A 715 19.65 -7.20 -0.77
C THR A 715 18.32 -6.51 -1.15
N ASP A 716 17.44 -6.23 -0.19
CA ASP A 716 16.24 -5.36 -0.33
C ASP A 716 16.56 -3.94 -0.76
N LYS A 717 17.79 -3.52 -0.53
CA LYS A 717 18.25 -2.17 -0.77
C LYS A 717 19.22 -2.10 -1.91
N GLN A 718 19.74 -3.23 -2.41
CA GLN A 718 20.81 -3.25 -3.39
C GLN A 718 20.50 -4.15 -4.57
N GLY A 719 20.63 -3.61 -5.77
CA GLY A 719 20.53 -4.34 -7.04
C GLY A 719 21.73 -4.07 -7.94
N ILE A 720 22.09 -5.08 -8.74
CA ILE A 720 23.03 -4.93 -9.85
C ILE A 720 22.33 -5.33 -11.15
N GLY A 721 22.54 -4.55 -12.20
CA GLY A 721 22.12 -4.83 -13.56
C GLY A 721 23.33 -4.89 -14.48
N ILE A 722 23.31 -5.80 -15.44
CA ILE A 722 24.26 -5.83 -16.55
C ILE A 722 23.44 -6.02 -17.82
N ASP A 723 23.68 -5.21 -18.83
CA ASP A 723 23.00 -5.30 -20.11
C ASP A 723 23.98 -5.15 -21.27
N PHE A 724 23.59 -5.75 -22.39
CA PHE A 724 24.21 -5.56 -23.68
C PHE A 724 23.17 -5.01 -24.64
N SER A 725 23.49 -3.89 -25.28
CA SER A 725 22.64 -3.27 -26.30
C SER A 725 23.36 -3.22 -27.64
N THR A 726 22.61 -3.37 -28.73
CA THR A 726 23.07 -3.08 -30.08
C THR A 726 22.00 -2.32 -30.83
N ARG A 727 22.34 -1.13 -31.32
CA ARG A 727 21.41 -0.21 -31.96
C ARG A 727 22.00 0.42 -33.21
N LEU A 728 21.24 0.48 -34.28
CA LEU A 728 21.51 1.35 -35.41
C LEU A 728 20.96 2.73 -35.05
N LEU A 729 21.86 3.72 -35.00
CA LEU A 729 21.53 5.10 -34.68
C LEU A 729 21.69 5.93 -35.96
N ASP A 730 20.64 6.66 -36.34
CA ASP A 730 20.60 7.57 -37.49
C ASP A 730 20.21 8.96 -36.98
N THR A 731 21.20 9.83 -36.78
CA THR A 731 21.03 11.12 -36.08
C THR A 731 22.17 12.08 -36.38
N TYR A 732 22.06 13.34 -35.93
CA TYR A 732 23.22 14.24 -35.92
C TYR A 732 24.07 14.03 -34.66
N LEU A 733 25.40 14.00 -34.84
CA LEU A 733 26.39 13.94 -33.75
C LEU A 733 27.39 15.11 -33.86
N VAL A 734 28.07 15.39 -32.76
CA VAL A 734 28.98 16.54 -32.68
C VAL A 734 30.29 16.23 -33.41
N SER A 735 30.62 17.08 -34.37
CA SER A 735 31.85 17.10 -35.15
C SER A 735 33.05 17.61 -34.35
N SER A 736 34.27 17.32 -34.82
CA SER A 736 35.50 17.91 -34.26
C SER A 736 35.56 19.43 -34.36
N SER A 737 34.75 20.05 -35.24
CA SER A 737 34.56 21.49 -35.35
C SER A 737 33.50 22.08 -34.39
N GLY A 738 32.86 21.25 -33.56
CA GLY A 738 31.80 21.69 -32.63
C GLY A 738 30.43 21.95 -33.27
N GLY A 739 30.26 21.63 -34.55
CA GLY A 739 28.98 21.63 -35.28
C GLY A 739 28.31 20.25 -35.32
N LEU A 740 27.08 20.18 -35.81
CA LEU A 740 26.32 18.94 -35.97
C LEU A 740 26.52 18.36 -37.39
N ASP A 741 26.97 17.11 -37.47
CA ASP A 741 27.06 16.35 -38.72
C ASP A 741 26.11 15.16 -38.70
N TRP A 742 25.45 14.88 -39.82
CA TRP A 742 24.61 13.69 -39.98
C TRP A 742 25.48 12.44 -39.84
N TRP A 743 25.05 11.51 -38.99
CA TRP A 743 25.76 10.28 -38.72
C TRP A 743 24.81 9.09 -38.62
N ARG A 744 25.15 8.02 -39.34
CA ARG A 744 24.47 6.74 -39.25
C ARG A 744 25.47 5.65 -38.96
N GLY A 745 25.25 4.90 -37.88
CA GLY A 745 26.15 3.81 -37.52
C GLY A 745 25.58 2.91 -36.43
N ARG A 746 26.21 1.76 -36.26
CA ARG A 746 25.86 0.80 -35.22
C ARG A 746 26.58 1.18 -33.93
N VAL A 747 25.84 1.29 -32.83
CA VAL A 747 26.38 1.43 -31.49
C VAL A 747 26.06 0.17 -30.70
N SER A 748 27.09 -0.54 -30.28
CA SER A 748 26.95 -1.71 -29.40
C SER A 748 27.67 -1.44 -28.08
N SER A 749 26.95 -1.56 -26.97
CA SER A 749 27.50 -1.27 -25.65
C SER A 749 27.18 -2.35 -24.63
N LEU A 750 28.05 -2.46 -23.62
CA LEU A 750 27.86 -3.23 -22.42
C LEU A 750 27.74 -2.25 -21.25
N ALA A 751 26.65 -2.29 -20.51
CA ALA A 751 26.47 -1.47 -19.33
C ALA A 751 26.38 -2.31 -18.05
N ALA A 752 26.80 -1.69 -16.95
CA ALA A 752 26.64 -2.23 -15.61
C ALA A 752 26.15 -1.12 -14.68
N VAL A 753 25.10 -1.41 -13.91
CA VAL A 753 24.47 -0.47 -13.00
C VAL A 753 24.36 -1.09 -11.61
N TRP A 754 24.75 -0.35 -10.58
CA TRP A 754 24.48 -0.66 -9.19
C TRP A 754 23.53 0.38 -8.60
N VAL A 755 22.50 -0.09 -7.91
CA VAL A 755 21.52 0.76 -7.24
C VAL A 755 21.47 0.40 -5.77
N PHE A 756 21.57 1.41 -4.91
CA PHE A 756 21.21 1.36 -3.50
C PHE A 756 19.97 2.23 -3.23
N SER A 757 18.99 1.74 -2.47
CA SER A 757 17.84 2.52 -2.02
C SER A 757 17.34 2.08 -0.66
N ASP A 758 17.19 2.99 0.30
CA ASP A 758 16.54 2.76 1.60
C ASP A 758 15.33 3.67 1.82
N MET A 759 14.70 4.08 0.72
CA MET A 759 13.50 4.89 0.70
C MET A 759 12.38 4.24 1.53
N LEU A 760 11.75 5.03 2.39
CA LEU A 760 10.65 4.57 3.25
C LEU A 760 9.29 4.94 2.65
N PRO A 761 8.28 4.06 2.76
CA PRO A 761 6.92 4.41 2.42
C PRO A 761 6.40 5.49 3.38
N VAL A 762 5.85 6.56 2.83
CA VAL A 762 5.29 7.71 3.57
C VAL A 762 3.94 8.06 2.93
N ALA A 763 2.98 8.64 3.68
CA ALA A 763 1.70 9.05 3.07
C ALA A 763 1.81 10.32 2.21
N ASP A 764 3.00 10.89 2.13
CA ASP A 764 3.32 12.03 1.28
C ASP A 764 4.72 11.86 0.66
N PRO A 765 4.89 10.98 -0.34
CA PRO A 765 6.19 10.80 -0.97
C PRO A 765 6.66 12.05 -1.70
N GLU A 766 5.74 12.95 -2.07
CA GLU A 766 6.08 14.20 -2.75
C GLU A 766 6.57 15.28 -1.78
N LEU A 767 5.88 15.51 -0.66
CA LEU A 767 6.28 16.55 0.31
C LEU A 767 7.17 16.03 1.43
N HIS A 768 7.10 14.77 1.82
CA HIS A 768 7.86 14.21 2.95
C HIS A 768 8.50 12.84 2.66
N PRO A 769 9.16 12.65 1.50
CA PRO A 769 9.94 11.43 1.26
C PRO A 769 11.00 11.26 2.35
N ARG A 770 11.40 10.01 2.60
CA ARG A 770 12.45 9.69 3.57
C ARG A 770 13.34 8.59 3.01
N GLY A 771 14.63 8.69 3.32
CA GLY A 771 15.63 7.72 2.88
C GLY A 771 16.55 8.32 1.81
N LYS A 772 17.30 7.45 1.17
CA LYS A 772 18.33 7.77 0.20
C LYS A 772 18.29 6.79 -0.96
N MET A 773 18.68 7.27 -2.13
CA MET A 773 18.96 6.47 -3.31
C MET A 773 20.36 6.83 -3.82
N LEU A 774 21.12 5.82 -4.23
CA LEU A 774 22.38 5.98 -4.94
C LEU A 774 22.36 5.06 -6.17
N ARG A 775 22.58 5.61 -7.35
CA ARG A 775 22.70 4.87 -8.61
C ARG A 775 24.08 5.15 -9.19
N LEU A 776 24.83 4.10 -9.50
CA LEU A 776 26.13 4.18 -10.16
C LEU A 776 26.06 3.34 -11.43
N GLY A 777 26.44 3.90 -12.57
CA GLY A 777 26.41 3.23 -13.86
C GLY A 777 27.72 3.42 -14.62
N VAL A 778 28.11 2.40 -15.37
CA VAL A 778 29.15 2.49 -16.40
C VAL A 778 28.62 1.84 -17.67
N GLU A 779 28.84 2.48 -18.80
CA GLU A 779 28.53 1.97 -20.14
C GLU A 779 29.81 1.99 -20.98
N TYR A 780 30.10 0.88 -21.63
CA TYR A 780 31.28 0.73 -22.46
C TYR A 780 30.90 0.32 -23.88
N SER A 781 31.37 1.07 -24.87
CA SER A 781 31.17 0.79 -26.29
C SER A 781 32.53 0.71 -27.00
N SER A 782 32.70 -0.29 -27.88
CA SER A 782 33.94 -0.47 -28.63
C SER A 782 33.75 -1.24 -29.93
N LYS A 783 34.73 -1.16 -30.83
CA LYS A 783 34.77 -1.97 -32.06
C LYS A 783 34.77 -3.47 -31.80
N ALA A 784 35.32 -3.92 -30.67
CA ALA A 784 35.30 -5.33 -30.28
C ALA A 784 33.87 -5.84 -30.01
N LEU A 785 32.94 -4.94 -29.63
CA LEU A 785 31.51 -5.23 -29.50
C LEU A 785 30.75 -5.05 -30.83
N GLY A 786 31.45 -4.75 -31.94
CA GLY A 786 30.84 -4.43 -33.23
C GLY A 786 30.21 -3.04 -33.28
N SER A 787 30.74 -2.09 -32.49
CA SER A 787 30.30 -0.69 -32.44
C SER A 787 31.16 0.20 -33.34
N ASP A 788 30.52 1.13 -34.05
CA ASP A 788 31.16 2.21 -34.83
C ASP A 788 31.57 3.41 -33.94
N LEU A 789 31.11 3.45 -32.69
CA LEU A 789 31.39 4.53 -31.74
C LEU A 789 32.09 3.98 -30.49
N GLU A 790 33.32 4.44 -30.23
CA GLU A 790 34.10 3.97 -29.08
C GLU A 790 34.06 5.00 -27.92
N TYR A 791 33.47 4.62 -26.79
CA TYR A 791 33.37 5.47 -25.59
C TYR A 791 33.26 4.66 -24.30
N THR A 792 33.54 5.31 -23.18
CA THR A 792 33.10 4.85 -21.86
C THR A 792 32.30 5.97 -21.19
N ALA A 793 31.06 5.71 -20.80
CA ALA A 793 30.25 6.65 -20.05
C ALA A 793 30.13 6.21 -18.58
N TYR A 794 30.16 7.16 -17.66
CA TYR A 794 29.98 6.97 -16.23
C TYR A 794 28.83 7.84 -15.76
N GLU A 795 27.99 7.30 -14.88
CA GLU A 795 26.86 8.01 -14.28
C GLU A 795 26.84 7.76 -12.77
N GLY A 796 26.59 8.81 -12.00
CA GLY A 796 26.35 8.74 -10.57
C GLY A 796 25.20 9.66 -10.18
N GLU A 797 24.20 9.11 -9.51
CA GLU A 797 23.07 9.88 -8.98
C GLU A 797 22.86 9.57 -7.51
N PHE A 798 22.83 10.61 -6.67
CA PHE A 798 22.45 10.53 -5.27
C PHE A 798 21.16 11.31 -5.05
N ARG A 799 20.21 10.71 -4.32
CA ARG A 799 19.03 11.38 -3.79
C ARG A 799 18.96 11.15 -2.29
N GLY A 800 18.65 12.17 -1.51
CA GLY A 800 18.55 12.08 -0.06
C GLY A 800 17.43 12.95 0.50
N TYR A 801 16.64 12.38 1.41
CA TYR A 801 15.47 13.05 1.97
C TYR A 801 15.45 12.96 3.49
N GLY A 802 15.19 14.09 4.15
CA GLY A 802 15.21 14.20 5.61
C GLY A 802 14.11 15.11 6.14
N LYS A 803 13.48 14.73 7.25
CA LYS A 803 12.47 15.57 7.92
C LYS A 803 13.15 16.65 8.76
N ILE A 804 12.63 17.87 8.69
CA ILE A 804 12.99 18.99 9.58
C ILE A 804 11.82 19.22 10.55
N GLY A 805 12.08 19.75 11.75
CA GLY A 805 11.03 20.12 12.71
C GLY A 805 9.98 21.05 12.09
N GLY A 806 8.75 21.05 12.63
CA GLY A 806 7.68 21.94 12.16
C GLY A 806 6.95 21.50 10.88
N GLY A 807 7.12 20.26 10.42
CA GLY A 807 6.41 19.73 9.26
C GLY A 807 7.05 20.04 7.91
N GLY A 808 8.30 20.51 7.89
CA GLY A 808 9.10 20.65 6.67
C GLY A 808 9.97 19.41 6.37
N SER A 809 10.47 19.31 5.15
CA SER A 809 11.47 18.32 4.76
C SER A 809 12.52 18.91 3.83
N LEU A 810 13.73 18.39 3.91
CA LEU A 810 14.82 18.66 2.99
C LEU A 810 14.93 17.53 1.96
N ALA A 811 15.16 17.90 0.71
CA ALA A 811 15.51 16.97 -0.36
C ALA A 811 16.79 17.44 -1.05
N LEU A 812 17.70 16.51 -1.33
CA LEU A 812 18.94 16.75 -2.06
C LEU A 812 19.02 15.76 -3.21
N ARG A 813 19.30 16.25 -4.42
CA ARG A 813 19.68 15.45 -5.59
C ARG A 813 21.05 15.91 -6.06
N ILE A 814 21.92 14.97 -6.40
CA ILE A 814 23.21 15.22 -7.07
C ILE A 814 23.29 14.24 -8.23
N LEU A 815 23.54 14.74 -9.44
CA LEU A 815 23.73 13.97 -10.66
C LEU A 815 25.09 14.33 -11.25
N ALA A 816 25.90 13.34 -11.56
CA ALA A 816 27.17 13.48 -12.24
C ALA A 816 27.23 12.49 -13.41
N LYS A 817 27.63 12.97 -14.58
CA LYS A 817 27.85 12.14 -15.77
C LYS A 817 29.20 12.50 -16.39
N LYS A 818 29.91 11.50 -16.93
CA LYS A 818 31.18 11.69 -17.66
C LYS A 818 31.20 10.78 -18.87
N ILE A 819 31.65 11.27 -20.02
CA ILE A 819 31.84 10.49 -21.25
C ILE A 819 33.30 10.60 -21.70
N GLU A 820 34.01 9.47 -21.71
CA GLU A 820 35.35 9.35 -22.28
C GLU A 820 35.25 8.88 -23.73
N ASN A 821 35.21 9.84 -24.67
CA ASN A 821 35.25 9.57 -26.11
C ASN A 821 36.64 9.03 -26.52
N LYS A 822 36.70 7.90 -27.23
CA LYS A 822 37.97 7.28 -27.69
C LYS A 822 38.32 7.59 -29.14
N GLN A 823 37.55 8.46 -29.79
CA GLN A 823 37.72 8.87 -31.18
C GLN A 823 37.37 10.35 -31.35
N ASP A 824 37.91 11.00 -32.38
CA ASP A 824 37.72 12.43 -32.59
C ASP A 824 36.40 12.81 -33.27
N PHE A 825 35.82 11.88 -34.04
CA PHE A 825 34.47 11.97 -34.59
C PHE A 825 33.96 10.57 -34.95
N PRO A 826 32.67 10.28 -34.74
CA PRO A 826 31.70 11.04 -33.94
C PRO A 826 32.01 11.04 -32.43
N LYS A 827 31.69 12.14 -31.73
CA LYS A 827 31.75 12.26 -30.27
C LYS A 827 30.35 12.42 -29.66
N ILE A 828 30.21 11.98 -28.42
CA ILE A 828 29.02 12.20 -27.60
C ILE A 828 29.33 13.30 -26.58
N LEU A 829 28.45 14.30 -26.50
CA LEU A 829 28.48 15.35 -25.48
C LEU A 829 27.20 15.30 -24.64
N LEU A 830 27.35 15.67 -23.37
CA LEU A 830 26.26 15.91 -22.43
C LEU A 830 25.82 17.36 -22.54
N SER A 831 24.57 17.66 -22.18
CA SER A 831 24.00 19.01 -22.23
C SER A 831 23.31 19.34 -20.92
N LEU A 832 23.59 20.52 -20.39
CA LEU A 832 22.86 21.15 -19.29
C LEU A 832 22.14 22.40 -19.85
N GLY A 833 20.83 22.31 -20.05
CA GLY A 833 20.04 23.32 -20.78
C GLY A 833 18.82 22.69 -21.47
N SER A 834 17.89 23.50 -21.99
CA SER A 834 16.53 23.00 -22.23
C SER A 834 16.34 22.08 -23.44
N ASP A 835 15.57 21.01 -23.23
CA ASP A 835 14.69 20.43 -24.24
C ASP A 835 13.28 21.04 -24.05
N PRO A 836 12.74 21.85 -24.98
CA PRO A 836 11.39 22.41 -24.89
C PRO A 836 10.25 21.39 -24.86
N TYR A 837 10.47 20.13 -25.25
CA TYR A 837 9.46 19.05 -25.21
C TYR A 837 9.55 18.19 -23.96
N PHE A 838 10.74 18.11 -23.37
CA PHE A 838 10.97 17.50 -22.07
C PHE A 838 11.50 18.59 -21.13
N LEU A 839 10.65 19.14 -20.28
CA LEU A 839 11.09 19.84 -19.07
C LEU A 839 11.85 18.82 -18.21
N GLY A 840 13.13 18.66 -18.55
CA GLY A 840 14.01 17.65 -18.04
C GLY A 840 14.43 18.05 -16.64
N TRP A 841 14.33 17.08 -15.77
CA TRP A 841 14.85 17.04 -14.42
C TRP A 841 16.35 17.34 -14.33
N ASP A 842 17.04 17.24 -15.47
CA ASP A 842 18.46 17.45 -15.66
C ASP A 842 18.75 18.86 -16.22
N SER A 843 18.07 19.90 -15.72
CA SER A 843 18.25 21.30 -16.15
C SER A 843 18.13 22.29 -14.99
N LEU A 844 18.63 23.50 -15.19
CA LEU A 844 18.50 24.62 -14.24
C LEU A 844 17.18 25.36 -14.50
N ARG A 845 16.32 25.46 -13.48
CA ARG A 845 14.96 26.02 -13.59
C ARG A 845 14.94 27.51 -13.88
N GLY A 846 15.96 28.25 -13.46
CA GLY A 846 16.07 29.71 -13.59
C GLY A 846 16.59 30.19 -14.93
N TYR A 847 17.24 29.34 -15.73
CA TYR A 847 17.93 29.78 -16.94
C TYR A 847 17.02 29.83 -18.19
N PRO A 848 17.35 30.66 -19.20
CA PRO A 848 16.65 30.74 -20.48
C PRO A 848 16.43 29.39 -21.18
N ARG A 849 15.38 29.25 -22.01
CA ARG A 849 15.16 27.97 -22.73
C ARG A 849 16.23 27.77 -23.82
N ASP A 850 16.63 28.87 -24.42
CA ASP A 850 17.71 28.97 -25.38
C ASP A 850 19.10 28.88 -24.75
N TRP A 851 19.20 28.85 -23.42
CA TRP A 851 20.46 28.65 -22.70
C TRP A 851 20.78 27.15 -22.58
N GLY A 852 22.04 26.81 -22.88
CA GLY A 852 22.56 25.48 -22.63
C GLY A 852 24.07 25.42 -22.82
N VAL A 853 24.72 24.69 -21.92
CA VAL A 853 26.15 24.37 -21.97
C VAL A 853 26.32 22.88 -22.27
N VAL A 854 27.41 22.53 -22.96
CA VAL A 854 27.67 21.16 -23.40
C VAL A 854 29.11 20.78 -23.11
N GLY A 855 29.34 19.50 -22.79
CA GLY A 855 30.67 18.98 -22.54
C GLY A 855 30.67 17.48 -22.29
N GLU A 856 31.86 16.88 -22.17
CA GLU A 856 32.01 15.47 -21.81
C GLU A 856 31.65 15.18 -20.35
N ASN A 857 31.66 16.20 -19.48
CA ASN A 857 31.32 16.11 -18.08
C ASN A 857 30.04 16.91 -17.79
N LEU A 858 29.17 16.40 -16.93
CA LEU A 858 27.98 17.11 -16.42
C LEU A 858 27.90 16.92 -14.91
N LEU A 859 27.64 18.01 -14.20
CA LEU A 859 27.33 18.01 -12.77
C LEU A 859 26.08 18.84 -12.53
N LEU A 860 25.14 18.31 -11.77
CA LEU A 860 23.91 18.99 -11.37
C LEU A 860 23.56 18.64 -9.93
N SER A 861 23.14 19.64 -9.16
CA SER A 861 22.67 19.49 -7.80
C SER A 861 21.39 20.29 -7.61
N SER A 862 20.44 19.74 -6.86
CA SER A 862 19.20 20.41 -6.47
C SER A 862 18.95 20.21 -4.98
N LEU A 863 18.78 21.32 -4.25
CA LEU A 863 18.43 21.34 -2.84
C LEU A 863 17.05 21.96 -2.67
N GLU A 864 16.14 21.25 -2.02
CA GLU A 864 14.78 21.71 -1.77
C GLU A 864 14.43 21.69 -0.29
N TYR A 865 13.83 22.78 0.20
CA TYR A 865 13.06 22.81 1.43
C TYR A 865 11.56 22.80 1.11
N ARG A 866 10.89 21.72 1.46
CA ARG A 866 9.46 21.50 1.20
C ARG A 866 8.66 21.70 2.48
N PHE A 867 7.52 22.35 2.35
CA PHE A 867 6.60 22.59 3.45
C PHE A 867 5.15 22.43 3.00
N LEU A 868 4.31 22.08 3.95
CA LEU A 868 2.88 21.87 3.76
C LEU A 868 2.10 23.07 4.31
N LEU A 869 1.14 23.57 3.54
CA LEU A 869 0.25 24.66 3.94
C LEU A 869 -1.12 24.14 4.38
N MET A 870 -1.74 23.28 3.57
CA MET A 870 -3.10 22.76 3.82
C MET A 870 -3.23 21.30 3.36
N ARG A 871 -4.12 20.54 4.03
CA ARG A 871 -4.51 19.17 3.66
C ARG A 871 -6.03 19.04 3.62
N ARG A 872 -6.53 18.08 2.83
CA ARG A 872 -7.93 17.67 2.72
C ARG A 872 -8.85 18.87 2.48
N MET A 873 -8.57 19.64 1.43
CA MET A 873 -9.30 20.87 1.10
C MET A 873 -10.72 20.60 0.59
N GLY A 874 -11.02 19.36 0.19
CA GLY A 874 -12.35 18.92 -0.22
C GLY A 874 -12.51 18.81 -1.74
N GLY A 875 -13.74 18.59 -2.20
CA GLY A 875 -14.04 18.35 -3.60
C GLY A 875 -15.17 17.32 -3.74
N PHE A 876 -15.25 16.69 -4.91
CA PHE A 876 -16.22 15.65 -5.24
C PHE A 876 -15.48 14.41 -5.77
N PRO A 877 -16.10 13.22 -5.87
CA PRO A 877 -15.38 11.98 -6.16
C PRO A 877 -14.51 11.99 -7.43
N ALA A 878 -14.95 12.68 -8.48
CA ALA A 878 -14.20 12.79 -9.73
C ALA A 878 -13.00 13.78 -9.66
N PHE A 879 -13.00 14.72 -8.70
CA PHE A 879 -11.94 15.72 -8.56
C PHE A 879 -11.84 16.20 -7.10
N TYR A 880 -10.78 15.79 -6.42
CA TYR A 880 -10.54 16.12 -5.02
C TYR A 880 -9.25 16.92 -4.82
N LEU A 881 -9.33 18.03 -4.07
CA LEU A 881 -8.17 18.84 -3.70
C LEU A 881 -7.56 18.27 -2.41
N ASP A 882 -6.45 17.54 -2.55
CA ASP A 882 -5.80 16.87 -1.43
C ASP A 882 -4.91 17.84 -0.65
N ARG A 883 -3.89 18.45 -1.28
CA ARG A 883 -2.87 19.21 -0.54
C ARG A 883 -2.38 20.42 -1.29
N LEU A 884 -2.07 21.45 -0.51
CA LEU A 884 -1.33 22.61 -0.97
C LEU A 884 -0.05 22.73 -0.15
N GLY A 885 1.09 22.78 -0.84
CA GLY A 885 2.41 22.97 -0.23
C GLY A 885 3.25 23.94 -1.04
N GLY A 886 4.44 24.22 -0.52
CA GLY A 886 5.43 25.05 -1.21
C GLY A 886 6.83 24.46 -1.10
N VAL A 887 7.69 24.87 -2.01
CA VAL A 887 9.09 24.46 -2.09
C VAL A 887 9.98 25.67 -2.34
N LEU A 888 10.93 25.88 -1.45
CA LEU A 888 12.09 26.74 -1.71
C LEU A 888 13.18 25.85 -2.28
N PHE A 889 13.77 26.22 -3.42
CA PHE A 889 14.80 25.41 -4.04
C PHE A 889 16.01 26.23 -4.46
N PHE A 890 17.16 25.57 -4.51
CA PHE A 890 18.42 26.06 -5.03
C PHE A 890 19.03 24.99 -5.93
N ASP A 891 19.22 25.32 -7.21
CA ASP A 891 19.86 24.45 -8.18
C ASP A 891 21.23 24.98 -8.56
N MET A 892 22.13 24.06 -8.90
CA MET A 892 23.47 24.39 -9.35
C MET A 892 24.02 23.32 -10.27
N GLY A 893 24.61 23.70 -11.40
CA GLY A 893 25.18 22.74 -12.33
C GLY A 893 26.05 23.36 -13.42
N ASP A 894 26.79 22.50 -14.12
CA ASP A 894 27.56 22.84 -15.31
C ASP A 894 27.70 21.62 -16.24
N ALA A 895 27.98 21.86 -17.52
CA ALA A 895 28.49 20.86 -18.46
C ALA A 895 29.74 21.39 -19.16
N PHE A 896 30.84 20.66 -19.06
CA PHE A 896 32.19 21.15 -19.39
C PHE A 896 33.08 20.05 -19.99
N SER A 897 34.06 20.47 -20.78
CA SER A 897 35.02 19.57 -21.44
C SER A 897 36.31 19.42 -20.63
N ASP A 898 37.07 18.35 -20.87
CA ASP A 898 38.35 18.13 -20.19
C ASP A 898 39.35 19.25 -20.52
N GLY A 899 39.85 19.93 -19.47
CA GLY A 899 40.76 21.09 -19.61
C GLY A 899 40.05 22.45 -19.63
N GLU A 900 38.73 22.49 -19.73
CA GLU A 900 37.94 23.70 -19.47
C GLU A 900 37.77 23.93 -17.96
N LYS A 901 37.58 25.19 -17.56
CA LYS A 901 37.34 25.54 -16.17
C LYS A 901 35.87 25.26 -15.84
N LEU A 902 35.61 24.53 -14.76
CA LEU A 902 34.27 24.34 -14.21
C LEU A 902 33.65 25.71 -13.85
N GLU A 903 32.52 26.04 -14.47
CA GLU A 903 31.74 27.26 -14.26
C GLU A 903 30.33 26.94 -13.79
N LEU A 904 30.21 26.56 -12.50
CA LEU A 904 28.92 26.28 -11.89
C LEU A 904 27.96 27.46 -12.04
N LYS A 905 26.87 27.21 -12.74
CA LYS A 905 25.72 28.10 -12.84
C LYS A 905 24.69 27.71 -11.78
N SER A 906 24.03 28.69 -11.21
CA SER A 906 23.11 28.52 -10.09
C SER A 906 21.81 29.31 -10.26
N ASP A 907 20.75 28.78 -9.70
CA ASP A 907 19.46 29.45 -9.58
C ASP A 907 18.81 29.22 -8.21
N LEU A 908 17.88 30.11 -7.87
CA LEU A 908 17.07 30.03 -6.68
C LEU A 908 15.61 30.26 -7.07
N GLY A 909 14.68 29.55 -6.43
CA GLY A 909 13.28 29.80 -6.67
C GLY A 909 12.33 29.35 -5.58
N LEU A 910 11.07 29.66 -5.81
CA LEU A 910 9.93 29.28 -5.00
C LEU A 910 8.90 28.61 -5.91
N GLU A 911 8.32 27.52 -5.43
CA GLU A 911 7.30 26.76 -6.13
C GLU A 911 6.11 26.48 -5.21
N MET A 912 4.89 26.63 -5.72
CA MET A 912 3.67 26.15 -5.11
C MET A 912 3.28 24.81 -5.74
N ARG A 913 2.93 23.83 -4.91
CA ARG A 913 2.50 22.49 -5.33
C ARG A 913 1.07 22.25 -4.86
N LEU A 914 0.15 22.08 -5.81
CA LEU A 914 -1.23 21.67 -5.56
C LEU A 914 -1.41 20.22 -6.02
N ARG A 915 -1.61 19.32 -5.06
CA ARG A 915 -1.93 17.93 -5.32
C ARG A 915 -3.44 17.74 -5.45
N THR A 916 -3.84 17.22 -6.59
CA THR A 916 -5.23 16.86 -6.90
C THR A 916 -5.35 15.35 -7.05
N LEU A 917 -6.48 14.77 -6.65
CA LEU A 917 -6.78 13.36 -6.82
C LEU A 917 -7.88 13.24 -7.87
N LEU A 918 -7.48 12.90 -9.09
CA LEU A 918 -8.39 12.66 -10.21
C LEU A 918 -9.10 11.33 -9.97
N PHE A 919 -10.43 11.36 -10.01
CA PHE A 919 -11.30 10.21 -9.72
C PHE A 919 -11.04 9.54 -8.36
N GLY A 920 -10.34 10.23 -7.45
CA GLY A 920 -9.88 9.69 -6.17
C GLY A 920 -8.96 8.48 -6.29
N LYS A 921 -8.34 8.26 -7.46
CA LYS A 921 -7.53 7.06 -7.80
C LYS A 921 -6.14 7.35 -8.32
N SER A 922 -5.93 8.56 -8.83
CA SER A 922 -4.64 8.99 -9.37
C SER A 922 -4.29 10.35 -8.78
N SER A 923 -3.05 10.52 -8.35
CA SER A 923 -2.56 11.84 -7.95
C SER A 923 -1.99 12.58 -9.15
N LEU A 924 -2.38 13.85 -9.28
CA LEU A 924 -1.80 14.80 -10.22
C LEU A 924 -1.36 16.03 -9.45
N THR A 925 -0.08 16.35 -9.53
CA THR A 925 0.49 17.54 -8.90
C THR A 925 0.67 18.64 -9.93
N LEU A 926 0.06 19.79 -9.64
CA LEU A 926 0.19 21.03 -10.39
C LEU A 926 1.24 21.88 -9.69
N ARG A 927 2.28 22.26 -10.42
CA ARG A 927 3.43 23.01 -9.90
C ARG A 927 3.47 24.35 -10.61
N LEU A 928 3.42 25.43 -9.83
CA LEU A 928 3.60 26.79 -10.32
C LEU A 928 4.77 27.39 -9.57
N GLY A 929 5.84 27.71 -10.28
CA GLY A 929 7.05 28.25 -9.66
C GLY A 929 7.61 29.44 -10.38
N ILE A 930 8.48 30.15 -9.67
CA ILE A 930 9.32 31.21 -10.18
C ILE A 930 10.77 30.94 -9.78
N ALA A 931 11.70 31.09 -10.72
CA ALA A 931 13.13 30.88 -10.53
C ALA A 931 13.92 32.08 -11.07
N TRP A 932 15.05 32.40 -10.44
CA TRP A 932 15.95 33.46 -10.88
C TRP A 932 17.35 32.89 -11.11
N PRO A 933 17.96 33.13 -12.29
CA PRO A 933 19.37 32.82 -12.49
C PRO A 933 20.21 33.77 -11.63
N LEU A 934 21.18 33.25 -10.87
CA LEU A 934 21.99 34.06 -9.97
C LEU A 934 23.24 34.63 -10.65
N ASP A 935 23.66 34.00 -11.75
CA ASP A 935 24.91 34.27 -12.46
C ASP A 935 24.71 35.04 -13.78
N GLU A 936 23.47 35.34 -14.19
CA GLU A 936 23.19 36.25 -15.32
C GLU A 936 23.10 37.71 -14.88
N GLU A 937 23.48 38.64 -15.75
CA GLU A 937 23.49 40.08 -15.45
C GLU A 937 22.08 40.65 -15.24
N GLU A 938 21.09 40.20 -16.03
CA GLU A 938 19.73 40.76 -16.00
C GLU A 938 18.80 40.07 -14.99
N ARG A 939 19.22 38.95 -14.37
CA ARG A 939 18.52 38.19 -13.31
C ARG A 939 16.99 38.14 -13.46
N GLU A 940 16.49 37.94 -14.68
CA GLU A 940 15.05 37.96 -14.92
C GLU A 940 14.38 36.74 -14.28
N GLY A 941 13.30 36.97 -13.54
CA GLY A 941 12.53 35.89 -12.91
C GLY A 941 11.70 35.13 -13.93
N ARG A 942 11.86 33.81 -13.99
CA ARG A 942 11.15 32.93 -14.91
C ARG A 942 10.02 32.22 -14.20
N VAL A 943 8.80 32.41 -14.69
CA VAL A 943 7.63 31.66 -14.23
C VAL A 943 7.49 30.38 -15.04
N PHE A 944 7.36 29.26 -14.36
CA PHE A 944 7.13 27.96 -14.98
C PHE A 944 5.91 27.27 -14.38
N PHE A 945 5.23 26.50 -15.23
CA PHE A 945 4.11 25.65 -14.84
C PHE A 945 4.41 24.22 -15.29
N VAL A 946 4.34 23.28 -14.35
CA VAL A 946 4.63 21.86 -14.60
C VAL A 946 3.44 21.05 -14.10
N VAL A 947 3.05 20.06 -14.90
CA VAL A 947 2.05 19.06 -14.53
C VAL A 947 2.78 17.73 -14.37
N GLY A 948 2.70 17.14 -13.18
CA GLY A 948 3.37 15.88 -12.87
C GLY A 948 4.22 15.94 -11.60
N GLU A 949 4.79 14.79 -11.26
CA GLU A 949 5.57 14.61 -10.03
C GLU A 949 6.91 15.37 -10.05
N ALA A 950 7.50 15.50 -8.87
CA ALA A 950 8.62 16.40 -8.62
C ALA A 950 9.94 15.73 -8.22
N PHE A 951 10.01 14.41 -7.91
CA PHE A 951 11.20 13.50 -7.85
C PHE A 951 10.98 12.08 -8.38
#